data_AF-A0A4R0EMU7-F1
#
_entry.id   AF-A0A4R0EMU7-F1
#
_cell.length_a   1.000
_cell.length_b   1.000
_cell.length_c   1.000
_cell.angle_alpha   90.00
_cell.angle_beta   90.00
_cell.angle_gamma   90.00
#
_symmetry.space_group_name_H-M   'P 1'
#
loop_
_entity.id
_entity.type
_entity.pdbx_description
1 polymer ?
#
loop_
_entity_poly.entity_id
_entity_poly.type
_entity_poly.pdbx_seq_one_letter_code
_entity_poly.pdbx_strand_id
1 'polypeptide(L)'
;MSSQYTFWRLVEEFKIIVPIIQRDYAQGRKDDLKIEQIRKTFIQHLLEKINQNSHKSDLDFVYGSVVDEQLKLLDGQQRLTTLFLLHWYLAWKSDVILDKTIQEKLLRFSYETRTSSRDFIKSLIEQAPNLKCIWDHDHTKKLSERIENEAWYFSIWKKDPTVQSILEMLDEIDLQFRAKEQDSQPYNAAQMWDNLVTHQVLTFYFLRMDDFALTDELYIKMNARGVQLTEFENFKAWLQGYTEDEIDAQVRKDFFSKLDREWTDFLWNLKCKFGDSKEKNEAFDFDFMFMQVFKSVLLCHFYRNEDIDHKNKQQPEQSSDPTPEADEKSLLSRLRKNLFVSSEEYKRILKGSDGSLKEILKNISRLFNLLIHHNEELEIETILRQVFKSGTSSYLDQAHFAILYFYVHHIDQPEQFSDWFNISTRLVNNAKGYYNAESNLVKVIHVLNSLAAYIGKEEVLEKLAVLQKDSQEFKTFEIAFEDHHLLHEIEKAQLILQDGQWKSLFKPYEQHDYFYGQINFLIELSKNEDRKKVCPETFKNYADKAFKLFSKEFLDDDQYRLHRSLLSFDNYLVKDGANRTFCREVYRTVRHRNENWRKVFENLNTFDNINALQTLQRLLDELPADFNANSLDGIIETYGSQVNDWRIYFIKHPEAIRYCQKYQIRFISHDEIYLLSSRQMNGAHAELRTYVLYLELLKQQGIDNKINDANAILDYEYVANSIDKPAVLVKNWNNGTLKIKFSQGQFLAEFYGLDQHGNEQLLELNQDIDPFSLFKNVQNVILSLVKVTNAVEGAA
;
A
#
# COMPACT_ATOMS: atom_id res chain seq x y z
N MET A 1 -1.68 12.70 -55.15
CA MET A 1 -0.23 12.97 -55.12
C MET A 1 0.07 13.74 -53.85
N SER A 2 0.95 13.25 -52.98
CA SER A 2 1.39 14.00 -51.79
C SER A 2 2.47 15.00 -52.21
N SER A 3 2.30 16.25 -51.79
CA SER A 3 3.25 17.33 -52.03
C SER A 3 3.67 17.91 -50.68
N GLN A 4 4.94 18.29 -50.55
CA GLN A 4 5.45 18.92 -49.35
C GLN A 4 5.04 20.41 -49.34
N TYR A 5 4.40 20.84 -48.27
CA TYR A 5 3.89 22.19 -48.05
C TYR A 5 4.48 22.80 -46.77
N THR A 6 4.46 24.12 -46.71
CA THR A 6 4.58 24.88 -45.46
C THR A 6 3.23 25.49 -45.14
N PHE A 7 3.03 25.94 -43.89
CA PHE A 7 1.83 26.70 -43.55
C PHE A 7 1.66 27.91 -44.46
N TRP A 8 2.74 28.66 -44.70
CA TRP A 8 2.72 29.87 -45.52
C TRP A 8 2.29 29.62 -46.97
N ARG A 9 2.87 28.59 -47.60
CA ARG A 9 2.47 28.18 -48.96
C ARG A 9 1.02 27.71 -49.00
N LEU A 10 0.57 27.01 -47.96
CA LEU A 10 -0.79 26.49 -47.88
C LEU A 10 -1.84 27.61 -47.81
N VAL A 11 -1.58 28.68 -47.07
CA VAL A 11 -2.48 29.86 -47.00
C VAL A 11 -2.38 30.76 -48.24
N GLU A 12 -1.31 30.70 -49.02
CA GLU A 12 -1.23 31.37 -50.32
C GLU A 12 -2.13 30.69 -51.36
N GLU A 13 -2.18 29.36 -51.35
CA GLU A 13 -2.94 28.56 -52.30
C GLU A 13 -4.41 28.37 -51.88
N PHE A 14 -4.72 28.18 -50.60
CA PHE A 14 -6.06 27.83 -50.12
C PHE A 14 -6.57 28.70 -48.98
N LYS A 15 -7.90 28.79 -48.83
CA LYS A 15 -8.54 29.25 -47.60
C LYS A 15 -8.77 28.05 -46.69
N ILE A 16 -8.01 27.95 -45.60
CA ILE A 16 -8.05 26.84 -44.66
C ILE A 16 -9.22 27.03 -43.69
N ILE A 17 -10.08 26.03 -43.62
CA ILE A 17 -11.27 25.99 -42.76
C ILE A 17 -11.18 24.77 -41.84
N VAL A 18 -11.15 25.02 -40.53
CA VAL A 18 -11.32 23.98 -39.50
C VAL A 18 -12.83 23.72 -39.33
N PRO A 19 -13.35 22.53 -39.71
CA PRO A 19 -14.79 22.27 -39.71
C PRO A 19 -15.36 21.98 -38.32
N ILE A 20 -16.69 22.00 -38.20
CA ILE A 20 -17.46 21.89 -36.93
C ILE A 20 -17.11 20.66 -36.10
N ILE A 21 -16.96 19.52 -36.77
CA ILE A 21 -16.82 18.22 -36.10
C ILE A 21 -15.41 18.10 -35.47
N GLN A 22 -14.50 19.06 -35.71
CA GLN A 22 -13.15 19.05 -35.15
C GLN A 22 -13.18 19.46 -33.67
N ARG A 23 -12.31 18.82 -32.88
CA ARG A 23 -12.20 19.08 -31.43
C ARG A 23 -11.56 20.45 -31.13
N ASP A 24 -11.68 20.89 -29.87
CA ASP A 24 -10.94 22.04 -29.34
C ASP A 24 -9.43 21.90 -29.56
N TYR A 25 -8.76 23.04 -29.72
CA TYR A 25 -7.32 23.11 -29.70
C TYR A 25 -6.83 22.60 -28.32
N ALA A 26 -6.09 21.50 -28.30
CA ALA A 26 -5.79 20.73 -27.09
C ALA A 26 -4.36 20.94 -26.57
N GLN A 27 -3.43 21.39 -27.44
CA GLN A 27 -2.01 21.57 -27.08
C GLN A 27 -1.80 22.68 -26.02
N GLY A 28 -2.75 23.61 -25.90
CA GLY A 28 -2.71 24.69 -24.91
C GLY A 28 -3.53 24.44 -23.64
N ARG A 29 -4.03 23.23 -23.39
CA ARG A 29 -4.85 22.98 -22.18
C ARG A 29 -4.00 23.01 -20.90
N LYS A 30 -4.69 23.31 -19.78
CA LYS A 30 -4.12 23.47 -18.43
C LYS A 30 -4.48 22.35 -17.45
N ASP A 31 -5.41 21.48 -17.84
CA ASP A 31 -5.98 20.44 -16.99
C ASP A 31 -5.09 19.19 -16.84
N ASP A 32 -3.98 19.11 -17.58
CA ASP A 32 -3.09 17.96 -17.59
C ASP A 32 -1.61 18.39 -17.62
N LEU A 33 -0.85 17.99 -16.59
CA LEU A 33 0.59 18.23 -16.46
C LEU A 33 1.39 17.60 -17.61
N LYS A 34 0.88 16.52 -18.23
CA LYS A 34 1.49 15.88 -19.40
C LYS A 34 1.40 16.80 -20.62
N ILE A 35 0.27 17.48 -20.82
CA ILE A 35 0.08 18.44 -21.92
C ILE A 35 1.04 19.62 -21.76
N GLU A 36 1.25 20.10 -20.53
CA GLU A 36 2.23 21.16 -20.24
C GLU A 36 3.65 20.77 -20.67
N GLN A 37 4.10 19.56 -20.33
CA GLN A 37 5.43 19.07 -20.71
C GLN A 37 5.56 18.90 -22.23
N ILE A 38 4.56 18.29 -22.88
CA ILE A 38 4.56 18.11 -24.34
C ILE A 38 4.61 19.47 -25.06
N ARG A 39 3.81 20.43 -24.61
CA ARG A 39 3.80 21.80 -25.14
C ARG A 39 5.17 22.45 -25.03
N LYS A 40 5.80 22.39 -23.85
CA LYS A 40 7.13 22.94 -23.60
C LYS A 40 8.18 22.37 -24.55
N THR A 41 8.27 21.04 -24.63
CA THR A 41 9.25 20.36 -25.49
C THR A 41 8.97 20.61 -26.98
N PHE A 42 7.71 20.63 -27.39
CA PHE A 42 7.35 20.84 -28.79
C PHE A 42 7.66 22.28 -29.27
N ILE A 43 7.29 23.29 -28.48
CA ILE A 43 7.60 24.70 -28.81
C ILE A 43 9.11 24.92 -28.83
N GLN A 44 9.85 24.35 -27.88
CA GLN A 44 11.30 24.44 -27.85
C GLN A 44 11.90 23.89 -29.15
N HIS A 45 11.48 22.69 -29.57
CA HIS A 45 11.94 22.07 -30.80
C HIS A 45 11.65 22.95 -32.04
N LEU A 46 10.44 23.51 -32.14
CA LEU A 46 10.07 24.35 -33.28
C LEU A 46 10.89 25.65 -33.32
N LEU A 47 11.02 26.37 -32.20
CA LEU A 47 11.79 27.62 -32.14
C LEU A 47 13.27 27.39 -32.43
N GLU A 48 13.88 26.34 -31.88
CA GLU A 48 15.27 25.97 -32.17
C GLU A 48 15.47 25.67 -33.66
N LYS A 49 14.56 24.92 -34.28
CA LYS A 49 14.61 24.62 -35.71
C LYS A 49 14.49 25.86 -36.58
N ILE A 50 13.53 26.74 -36.28
CA ILE A 50 13.36 28.00 -37.00
C ILE A 50 14.62 28.87 -36.86
N ASN A 51 15.23 28.93 -35.68
CA ASN A 51 16.41 29.75 -35.44
C ASN A 51 17.66 29.22 -36.16
N GLN A 52 17.92 27.92 -36.11
CA GLN A 52 19.12 27.32 -36.68
C GLN A 52 19.11 27.21 -38.21
N ASN A 53 17.93 27.28 -38.84
CA ASN A 53 17.75 27.03 -40.29
C ASN A 53 18.42 25.71 -40.74
N SER A 54 18.47 24.71 -39.84
CA SER A 54 19.24 23.47 -40.03
C SER A 54 18.32 22.30 -40.32
N HIS A 55 18.26 21.93 -41.60
CA HIS A 55 17.40 20.90 -42.20
C HIS A 55 15.89 21.14 -42.04
N LYS A 56 15.12 20.86 -43.10
CA LYS A 56 13.65 20.94 -43.07
C LYS A 56 13.12 20.00 -42.00
N SER A 57 12.34 20.53 -41.05
CA SER A 57 11.62 19.72 -40.08
C SER A 57 10.33 19.24 -40.71
N ASP A 58 10.10 17.93 -40.65
CA ASP A 58 8.90 17.29 -41.17
C ASP A 58 7.88 17.14 -40.04
N LEU A 59 6.73 17.78 -40.20
CA LEU A 59 5.61 17.78 -39.24
C LEU A 59 4.51 16.79 -39.69
N ASP A 60 4.93 15.71 -40.34
CA ASP A 60 4.14 14.61 -40.87
C ASP A 60 3.11 15.07 -41.91
N PHE A 61 1.82 14.77 -41.70
CA PHE A 61 0.79 14.83 -42.72
C PHE A 61 -0.38 15.73 -42.34
N VAL A 62 -0.83 16.56 -43.27
CA VAL A 62 -2.09 17.32 -43.19
C VAL A 62 -3.05 16.79 -44.25
N TYR A 63 -4.30 16.55 -43.87
CA TYR A 63 -5.31 15.96 -44.74
C TYR A 63 -6.50 16.91 -44.88
N GLY A 64 -7.02 17.04 -46.09
CA GLY A 64 -8.28 17.76 -46.29
C GLY A 64 -8.82 17.63 -47.70
N SER A 65 -10.07 18.07 -47.82
CA SER A 65 -10.78 18.17 -49.10
C SER A 65 -10.70 19.60 -49.62
N VAL A 66 -10.43 19.76 -50.92
CA VAL A 66 -10.39 21.09 -51.55
C VAL A 66 -11.65 21.27 -52.38
N VAL A 67 -12.47 22.27 -52.02
CA VAL A 67 -13.67 22.67 -52.76
C VAL A 67 -13.65 24.19 -52.93
N ASP A 68 -13.71 24.68 -54.17
CA ASP A 68 -13.74 26.12 -54.49
C ASP A 68 -12.65 26.95 -53.76
N GLU A 69 -11.38 26.51 -53.88
CA GLU A 69 -10.21 27.11 -53.21
C GLU A 69 -10.25 27.10 -51.67
N GLN A 70 -11.26 26.44 -51.06
CA GLN A 70 -11.36 26.22 -49.63
C GLN A 70 -10.85 24.82 -49.27
N LEU A 71 -9.86 24.77 -48.38
CA LEU A 71 -9.35 23.55 -47.79
C LEU A 71 -10.13 23.27 -46.50
N LYS A 72 -11.04 22.30 -46.53
CA LYS A 72 -11.70 21.79 -45.33
C LYS A 72 -10.85 20.69 -44.70
N LEU A 73 -10.35 20.96 -43.48
CA LEU A 73 -9.43 20.06 -42.79
C LEU A 73 -10.12 18.81 -42.25
N LEU A 74 -9.56 17.65 -42.60
CA LEU A 74 -9.92 16.34 -42.06
C LEU A 74 -9.05 15.98 -40.84
N ASP A 75 -7.76 16.30 -40.92
CA ASP A 75 -6.79 16.10 -39.84
C ASP A 75 -5.58 17.05 -40.02
N GLY A 76 -4.85 17.33 -38.94
CA GLY A 76 -3.75 18.30 -38.90
C GLY A 76 -4.13 19.66 -38.30
N GLN A 77 -5.35 19.80 -37.77
CA GLN A 77 -5.84 21.07 -37.20
C GLN A 77 -4.99 21.64 -36.05
N GLN A 78 -4.50 20.77 -35.16
CA GLN A 78 -3.66 21.18 -34.02
C GLN A 78 -2.33 21.73 -34.53
N ARG A 79 -1.69 21.02 -35.47
CA ARG A 79 -0.42 21.43 -36.10
C ARG A 79 -0.57 22.76 -36.84
N LEU A 80 -1.61 22.91 -37.67
CA LEU A 80 -1.85 24.15 -38.41
C LEU A 80 -2.17 25.32 -37.49
N THR A 81 -2.89 25.09 -36.38
CA THR A 81 -3.13 26.14 -35.37
C THR A 81 -1.82 26.59 -34.71
N THR A 82 -0.95 25.67 -34.31
CA THR A 82 0.37 26.00 -33.74
C THR A 82 1.25 26.75 -34.72
N LEU A 83 1.29 26.31 -35.98
CA LEU A 83 2.02 27.00 -37.04
C LEU A 83 1.46 28.40 -37.28
N PHE A 84 0.14 28.57 -37.32
CA PHE A 84 -0.51 29.88 -37.40
C PHE A 84 -0.07 30.80 -36.26
N LEU A 85 -0.06 30.31 -35.01
CA LEU A 85 0.35 31.11 -33.84
C LEU A 85 1.82 31.51 -33.90
N LEU A 86 2.72 30.62 -34.35
CA LEU A 86 4.13 30.94 -34.55
C LEU A 86 4.33 32.01 -35.62
N HIS A 87 3.63 31.92 -36.75
CA HIS A 87 3.69 32.94 -37.80
C HIS A 87 3.15 34.28 -37.29
N TRP A 88 2.00 34.28 -36.62
CA TRP A 88 1.42 35.49 -36.05
C TRP A 88 2.37 36.14 -35.03
N TYR A 89 2.93 35.35 -34.09
CA TYR A 89 3.81 35.86 -33.04
C TYR A 89 5.11 36.44 -33.61
N LEU A 90 5.78 35.74 -34.53
CA LEU A 90 7.03 36.22 -35.13
C LEU A 90 6.80 37.43 -36.04
N ALA A 91 5.71 37.46 -36.81
CA ALA A 91 5.33 38.65 -37.58
C ALA A 91 5.13 39.85 -36.66
N TRP A 92 4.32 39.67 -35.61
CA TRP A 92 4.05 40.73 -34.63
C TRP A 92 5.31 41.23 -33.92
N LYS A 93 6.24 40.35 -33.57
CA LYS A 93 7.46 40.65 -32.82
C LYS A 93 8.61 41.21 -33.67
N SER A 94 8.64 40.95 -34.99
CA SER A 94 9.78 41.24 -35.88
C SER A 94 9.90 42.67 -36.40
N ASP A 95 9.10 43.62 -35.90
CA ASP A 95 8.94 44.97 -36.46
C ASP A 95 8.50 45.03 -37.93
N VAL A 96 8.41 43.89 -38.63
CA VAL A 96 7.61 43.71 -39.83
C VAL A 96 6.19 44.02 -39.40
N ILE A 97 5.72 45.23 -39.69
CA ILE A 97 4.31 45.57 -39.48
C ILE A 97 3.54 44.45 -40.17
N LEU A 98 2.60 43.84 -39.44
CA LEU A 98 1.52 43.03 -40.00
C LEU A 98 0.77 43.94 -40.97
N ASP A 99 1.38 44.13 -42.14
CA ASP A 99 0.87 44.95 -43.19
C ASP A 99 -0.38 44.26 -43.71
N LYS A 100 -1.16 45.01 -44.49
CA LYS A 100 -2.43 44.49 -44.97
C LYS A 100 -2.26 43.18 -45.73
N THR A 101 -1.12 43.00 -46.41
CA THR A 101 -0.74 41.79 -47.16
C THR A 101 -0.58 40.56 -46.27
N ILE A 102 0.17 40.67 -45.16
CA ILE A 102 0.39 39.56 -44.21
C ILE A 102 -0.91 39.25 -43.46
N GLN A 103 -1.67 40.28 -43.05
CA GLN A 103 -2.97 40.10 -42.42
C GLN A 103 -3.94 39.35 -43.33
N GLU A 104 -4.04 39.73 -44.60
CA GLU A 104 -4.88 39.07 -45.60
C GLU A 104 -4.52 37.59 -45.78
N LYS A 105 -3.23 37.23 -45.72
CA LYS A 105 -2.78 35.82 -45.76
C LYS A 105 -3.14 35.06 -44.49
N LEU A 106 -2.91 35.62 -43.31
CA LEU A 106 -3.24 34.96 -42.04
C LEU A 106 -4.77 34.79 -41.88
N LEU A 107 -5.58 35.73 -42.37
CA LEU A 107 -7.04 35.65 -42.37
C LEU A 107 -7.60 34.52 -43.25
N ARG A 108 -6.78 33.90 -44.10
CA ARG A 108 -7.14 32.70 -44.85
C ARG A 108 -7.16 31.44 -43.97
N PHE A 109 -6.73 31.50 -42.72
CA PHE A 109 -6.91 30.45 -41.71
C PHE A 109 -8.08 30.77 -40.77
N SER A 110 -9.10 29.92 -40.70
CA SER A 110 -10.33 30.20 -39.95
C SER A 110 -11.04 28.95 -39.42
N TYR A 111 -11.88 29.12 -38.39
CA TYR A 111 -12.78 28.09 -37.84
C TYR A 111 -14.20 28.31 -38.38
N GLU A 112 -14.90 27.27 -38.86
CA GLU A 112 -16.18 27.41 -39.59
C GLU A 112 -17.34 27.90 -38.70
N THR A 113 -17.65 27.18 -37.61
CA THR A 113 -18.88 27.38 -36.82
C THR A 113 -18.69 27.73 -35.36
N ARG A 114 -17.44 27.80 -34.89
CA ARG A 114 -17.12 28.37 -33.59
C ARG A 114 -16.99 29.86 -33.73
N THR A 115 -18.13 30.55 -33.69
CA THR A 115 -18.21 32.03 -33.78
C THR A 115 -17.19 32.70 -32.86
N SER A 116 -17.12 32.25 -31.60
CA SER A 116 -16.15 32.75 -30.62
C SER A 116 -14.69 32.61 -31.08
N SER A 117 -14.19 31.39 -31.37
CA SER A 117 -12.79 31.20 -31.77
C SER A 117 -12.45 31.88 -33.10
N ARG A 118 -13.40 31.87 -34.05
CA ARG A 118 -13.27 32.54 -35.35
C ARG A 118 -13.13 34.05 -35.19
N ASP A 119 -14.03 34.65 -34.42
CA ASP A 119 -14.08 36.11 -34.23
C ASP A 119 -12.89 36.59 -33.37
N PHE A 120 -12.40 35.74 -32.44
CA PHE A 120 -11.16 35.97 -31.70
C PHE A 120 -9.93 35.99 -32.62
N ILE A 121 -9.73 34.96 -33.46
CA ILE A 121 -8.59 34.90 -34.38
C ILE A 121 -8.59 36.08 -35.35
N LYS A 122 -9.76 36.43 -35.88
CA LYS A 122 -9.91 37.60 -36.76
C LYS A 122 -9.48 38.88 -36.03
N SER A 123 -10.00 39.11 -34.83
CA SER A 123 -9.65 40.28 -34.03
C SER A 123 -8.17 40.30 -33.65
N LEU A 124 -7.58 39.14 -33.31
CA LEU A 124 -6.16 38.99 -32.97
C LEU A 124 -5.24 39.42 -34.12
N ILE A 125 -5.62 39.13 -35.38
CA ILE A 125 -4.85 39.54 -36.57
C ILE A 125 -5.05 41.04 -36.87
N GLU A 126 -6.29 41.51 -36.87
CA GLU A 126 -6.64 42.89 -37.22
C GLU A 126 -6.10 43.91 -36.21
N GLN A 127 -6.05 43.53 -34.93
CA GLN A 127 -5.64 44.40 -33.82
C GLN A 127 -4.17 44.26 -33.46
N ALA A 128 -3.41 43.37 -34.12
CA ALA A 128 -1.99 43.18 -33.87
C ALA A 128 -1.13 44.46 -33.92
N PRO A 129 -1.39 45.44 -34.82
CA PRO A 129 -0.68 46.72 -34.80
C PRO A 129 -0.91 47.54 -33.52
N ASN A 130 -2.12 47.45 -32.92
CA ASN A 130 -2.48 48.19 -31.70
C ASN A 130 -1.82 47.57 -30.44
N LEU A 131 -1.57 46.27 -30.46
CA LEU A 131 -0.84 45.56 -29.40
C LEU A 131 0.63 46.00 -29.29
N LYS A 132 1.18 46.67 -30.31
CA LYS A 132 2.59 47.07 -30.38
C LYS A 132 2.93 48.23 -29.43
N CYS A 133 2.03 49.18 -29.21
CA CYS A 133 2.24 50.31 -28.30
C CYS A 133 2.37 49.91 -26.82
N ILE A 134 2.12 48.65 -26.48
CA ILE A 134 2.09 48.13 -25.10
C ILE A 134 3.38 47.33 -24.76
N TRP A 135 4.17 46.97 -25.78
CA TRP A 135 5.34 46.08 -25.61
C TRP A 135 6.48 46.70 -24.78
N ASP A 136 6.69 48.02 -24.88
CA ASP A 136 7.91 48.67 -24.34
C ASP A 136 7.85 49.06 -22.86
N HIS A 137 6.77 48.79 -22.13
CA HIS A 137 6.56 49.38 -20.80
C HIS A 137 6.31 48.40 -19.62
N ASP A 138 6.02 47.12 -19.84
CA ASP A 138 5.83 46.17 -18.74
C ASP A 138 6.17 44.74 -19.15
N HIS A 139 7.38 44.26 -18.83
CA HIS A 139 7.80 42.88 -19.10
C HIS A 139 7.31 41.85 -18.05
N THR A 140 6.60 42.29 -17.01
CA THR A 140 6.23 41.41 -15.87
C THR A 140 4.96 40.60 -16.13
N LYS A 141 4.11 41.01 -17.07
CA LYS A 141 2.84 40.35 -17.40
C LYS A 141 2.95 39.38 -18.58
N LYS A 142 2.19 38.28 -18.51
CA LYS A 142 2.00 37.32 -19.60
C LYS A 142 1.37 37.97 -20.84
N LEU A 143 1.56 37.39 -22.03
CA LEU A 143 1.01 37.90 -23.27
C LEU A 143 -0.52 37.79 -23.29
N SER A 144 -1.06 36.69 -22.77
CA SER A 144 -2.49 36.46 -22.60
C SER A 144 -3.16 37.55 -21.78
N GLU A 145 -2.59 37.92 -20.63
CA GLU A 145 -3.10 38.99 -19.77
C GLU A 145 -3.17 40.34 -20.49
N ARG A 146 -2.25 40.62 -21.41
CA ARG A 146 -2.26 41.86 -22.19
C ARG A 146 -3.39 41.84 -23.22
N ILE A 147 -3.49 40.75 -23.97
CA ILE A 147 -4.57 40.54 -24.95
C ILE A 147 -5.94 40.62 -24.28
N GLU A 148 -6.09 40.05 -23.08
CA GLU A 148 -7.34 40.09 -22.31
C GLU A 148 -7.73 41.49 -21.79
N ASN A 149 -6.77 42.41 -21.70
CA ASN A 149 -7.00 43.79 -21.22
C ASN A 149 -7.36 44.77 -22.35
N GLU A 150 -7.39 44.31 -23.60
CA GLU A 150 -7.73 45.16 -24.74
C GLU A 150 -9.23 45.44 -24.86
N ALA A 151 -9.57 46.63 -25.33
CA ALA A 151 -10.97 47.04 -25.51
C ALA A 151 -11.75 46.19 -26.54
N TRP A 152 -11.04 45.54 -27.48
CA TRP A 152 -11.64 44.64 -28.46
C TRP A 152 -11.84 43.21 -27.93
N TYR A 153 -11.29 42.88 -26.75
CA TYR A 153 -11.39 41.53 -26.18
C TYR A 153 -12.75 41.30 -25.52
N PHE A 154 -13.55 40.39 -26.07
CA PHE A 154 -14.86 40.06 -25.51
C PHE A 154 -14.75 39.07 -24.35
N SER A 155 -15.43 39.36 -23.24
CA SER A 155 -15.43 38.51 -22.03
C SER A 155 -15.95 37.08 -22.27
N ILE A 156 -16.78 36.88 -23.30
CA ILE A 156 -17.30 35.55 -23.68
C ILE A 156 -16.19 34.61 -24.15
N TRP A 157 -15.09 35.14 -24.71
CA TRP A 157 -13.96 34.35 -25.19
C TRP A 157 -13.22 33.64 -24.07
N LYS A 158 -13.29 34.15 -22.82
CA LYS A 158 -12.73 33.46 -21.65
C LYS A 158 -13.38 32.11 -21.36
N LYS A 159 -14.54 31.82 -21.95
CA LYS A 159 -15.29 30.56 -21.79
C LYS A 159 -15.07 29.58 -22.95
N ASP A 160 -14.33 29.99 -23.99
CA ASP A 160 -14.06 29.16 -25.16
C ASP A 160 -12.76 28.35 -24.95
N PRO A 161 -12.83 27.00 -24.92
CA PRO A 161 -11.65 26.17 -24.67
C PRO A 161 -10.54 26.33 -25.72
N THR A 162 -10.91 26.64 -26.96
CA THR A 162 -9.94 26.88 -28.05
C THR A 162 -9.23 28.21 -27.83
N VAL A 163 -9.96 29.28 -27.46
CA VAL A 163 -9.34 30.58 -27.15
C VAL A 163 -8.43 30.49 -25.93
N GLN A 164 -8.87 29.82 -24.86
CA GLN A 164 -8.03 29.57 -23.68
C GLN A 164 -6.71 28.87 -24.06
N SER A 165 -6.79 27.84 -24.91
CA SER A 165 -5.63 27.09 -25.36
C SER A 165 -4.72 27.88 -26.31
N ILE A 166 -5.29 28.76 -27.14
CA ILE A 166 -4.51 29.68 -27.97
C ILE A 166 -3.70 30.65 -27.10
N LEU A 167 -4.35 31.27 -26.10
CA LEU A 167 -3.69 32.21 -25.19
C LEU A 167 -2.55 31.56 -24.41
N GLU A 168 -2.75 30.33 -23.93
CA GLU A 168 -1.69 29.59 -23.22
C GLU A 168 -0.52 29.20 -24.13
N MET A 169 -0.80 28.83 -25.38
CA MET A 169 0.26 28.54 -26.35
C MET A 169 1.04 29.80 -26.74
N LEU A 170 0.38 30.95 -26.84
CA LEU A 170 1.04 32.24 -27.05
C LEU A 170 1.93 32.62 -25.86
N ASP A 171 1.48 32.39 -24.63
CA ASP A 171 2.30 32.61 -23.43
C ASP A 171 3.55 31.73 -23.41
N GLU A 172 3.42 30.46 -23.78
CA GLU A 172 4.57 29.54 -23.86
C GLU A 172 5.57 29.97 -24.95
N ILE A 173 5.08 30.34 -26.13
CA ILE A 173 5.93 30.85 -27.22
C ILE A 173 6.67 32.12 -26.77
N ASP A 174 5.96 33.07 -26.14
CA ASP A 174 6.54 34.31 -25.63
C ASP A 174 7.61 34.05 -24.56
N LEU A 175 7.31 33.17 -23.59
CA LEU A 175 8.22 32.79 -22.52
C LEU A 175 9.53 32.20 -23.06
N GLN A 176 9.43 31.20 -23.93
CA GLN A 176 10.62 30.53 -24.49
C GLN A 176 11.40 31.43 -25.43
N PHE A 177 10.71 32.27 -26.20
CA PHE A 177 11.37 33.22 -27.09
C PHE A 177 12.22 34.22 -26.28
N ARG A 178 11.64 34.82 -25.23
CA ARG A 178 12.34 35.79 -24.36
C ARG A 178 13.52 35.18 -23.61
N ALA A 179 13.39 33.93 -23.15
CA ALA A 179 14.47 33.22 -22.47
C ALA A 179 15.75 33.13 -23.33
N LYS A 180 15.61 33.21 -24.66
CA LYS A 180 16.71 33.14 -25.63
C LYS A 180 17.09 34.49 -26.23
N GLU A 181 16.43 35.60 -25.88
CA GLU A 181 16.82 36.95 -26.35
C GLU A 181 18.17 37.41 -25.79
N GLN A 182 18.60 36.88 -24.63
CA GLN A 182 19.85 37.25 -23.95
C GLN A 182 20.96 36.18 -24.04
N ASP A 183 20.77 35.13 -24.86
CA ASP A 183 21.71 34.01 -24.98
C ASP A 183 22.83 34.28 -26.02
N SER A 184 23.84 33.41 -26.08
CA SER A 184 25.01 33.52 -26.96
C SER A 184 24.67 33.43 -28.46
N GLN A 185 23.49 32.87 -28.79
CA GLN A 185 22.90 32.79 -30.12
C GLN A 185 21.44 33.26 -30.03
N PRO A 186 21.20 34.58 -30.01
CA PRO A 186 19.90 35.12 -29.63
C PRO A 186 18.85 34.86 -30.72
N TYR A 187 17.61 34.65 -30.28
CA TYR A 187 16.50 34.61 -31.21
C TYR A 187 16.24 36.00 -31.80
N ASN A 188 16.23 36.08 -33.13
CA ASN A 188 15.89 37.29 -33.86
C ASN A 188 14.58 37.06 -34.62
N ALA A 189 13.52 37.76 -34.22
CA ALA A 189 12.18 37.55 -34.77
C ALA A 189 12.12 37.79 -36.28
N ALA A 190 12.84 38.80 -36.82
CA ALA A 190 12.85 39.08 -38.26
C ALA A 190 13.55 37.98 -39.06
N GLN A 191 14.67 37.47 -38.56
CA GLN A 191 15.37 36.34 -39.18
C GLN A 191 14.54 35.05 -39.11
N MET A 192 13.94 34.76 -37.95
CA MET A 192 13.08 33.60 -37.76
C MET A 192 11.81 33.65 -38.62
N TRP A 193 11.24 34.84 -38.81
CA TRP A 193 10.13 35.08 -39.74
C TRP A 193 10.53 34.78 -41.19
N ASP A 194 11.67 35.30 -41.65
CA ASP A 194 12.19 35.01 -42.99
C ASP A 194 12.50 33.51 -43.18
N ASN A 195 12.93 32.81 -42.13
CA ASN A 195 13.12 31.37 -42.17
C ASN A 195 11.80 30.59 -42.37
N LEU A 196 10.70 31.06 -41.77
CA LEU A 196 9.38 30.43 -41.95
C LEU A 196 8.80 30.67 -43.35
N VAL A 197 8.92 31.89 -43.85
CA VAL A 197 8.27 32.33 -45.09
C VAL A 197 9.09 32.00 -46.34
N THR A 198 10.40 32.28 -46.29
CA THR A 198 11.29 32.18 -47.46
C THR A 198 12.03 30.84 -47.50
N HIS A 199 12.60 30.40 -46.37
CA HIS A 199 13.46 29.22 -46.31
C HIS A 199 12.71 27.89 -46.06
N GLN A 200 11.39 27.96 -45.82
CA GLN A 200 10.52 26.80 -45.71
C GLN A 200 11.01 25.77 -44.66
N VAL A 201 11.41 26.24 -43.48
CA VAL A 201 12.05 25.39 -42.44
C VAL A 201 11.08 24.36 -41.84
N LEU A 202 9.80 24.71 -41.71
CA LEU A 202 8.77 23.81 -41.18
C LEU A 202 7.86 23.32 -42.30
N THR A 203 8.00 22.04 -42.64
CA THR A 203 7.26 21.41 -43.73
C THR A 203 6.37 20.27 -43.24
N PHE A 204 5.34 19.94 -44.01
CA PHE A 204 4.51 18.76 -43.83
C PHE A 204 4.03 18.28 -45.21
N TYR A 205 3.65 17.02 -45.31
CA TYR A 205 3.02 16.47 -46.50
C TYR A 205 1.52 16.79 -46.50
N PHE A 206 1.06 17.49 -47.53
CA PHE A 206 -0.36 17.74 -47.74
C PHE A 206 -0.94 16.64 -48.64
N LEU A 207 -1.96 15.93 -48.14
CA LEU A 207 -2.74 14.97 -48.90
C LEU A 207 -4.12 15.53 -49.21
N ARG A 208 -4.34 15.77 -50.51
CA ARG A 208 -5.64 16.13 -51.08
C ARG A 208 -6.52 14.90 -51.16
N MET A 209 -7.68 14.97 -50.52
CA MET A 209 -8.66 13.90 -50.42
C MET A 209 -9.93 14.26 -51.20
N ASP A 210 -9.75 14.68 -52.46
CA ASP A 210 -10.81 15.26 -53.29
C ASP A 210 -11.92 14.24 -53.67
N ASP A 211 -11.58 12.94 -53.73
CA ASP A 211 -12.51 11.86 -54.11
C ASP A 211 -13.25 11.21 -52.92
N PHE A 212 -12.91 11.56 -51.69
CA PHE A 212 -13.59 11.04 -50.50
C PHE A 212 -14.77 11.96 -50.17
N ALA A 213 -15.93 11.64 -50.72
CA ALA A 213 -17.19 12.20 -50.24
C ALA A 213 -17.24 12.02 -48.70
N LEU A 214 -17.17 13.15 -47.98
CA LEU A 214 -17.14 13.25 -46.52
C LEU A 214 -18.35 12.54 -45.91
N THR A 215 -18.24 11.24 -45.66
CA THR A 215 -19.16 10.54 -44.77
C THR A 215 -18.73 10.82 -43.33
N ASP A 216 -19.65 11.23 -42.48
CA ASP A 216 -19.44 11.44 -41.04
C ASP A 216 -18.75 10.24 -40.36
N GLU A 217 -18.90 9.04 -40.92
CA GLU A 217 -18.29 7.81 -40.44
C GLU A 217 -16.75 7.77 -40.56
N LEU A 218 -16.18 8.23 -41.68
CA LEU A 218 -14.72 8.35 -41.85
C LEU A 218 -14.16 9.39 -40.88
N TYR A 219 -14.92 10.48 -40.70
CA TYR A 219 -14.58 11.55 -39.80
C TYR A 219 -14.54 11.08 -38.34
N ILE A 220 -15.55 10.33 -37.90
CA ILE A 220 -15.63 9.73 -36.56
C ILE A 220 -14.47 8.74 -36.35
N LYS A 221 -14.19 7.88 -37.34
CA LYS A 221 -13.09 6.89 -37.25
C LYS A 221 -11.70 7.53 -37.25
N MET A 222 -11.48 8.60 -38.00
CA MET A 222 -10.21 9.34 -37.98
C MET A 222 -10.03 10.15 -36.70
N ASN A 223 -11.09 10.79 -36.18
CA ASN A 223 -11.02 11.54 -34.91
C ASN A 223 -11.01 10.63 -33.67
N ALA A 224 -11.50 9.40 -33.77
CA ALA A 224 -11.33 8.37 -32.73
C ALA A 224 -9.85 8.01 -32.52
N ARG A 225 -8.99 8.13 -33.53
CA ARG A 225 -7.52 7.95 -33.41
C ARG A 225 -6.81 9.11 -32.71
N GLY A 226 -7.47 10.27 -32.53
CA GLY A 226 -6.99 11.38 -31.72
C GLY A 226 -7.35 11.27 -30.23
N VAL A 227 -7.87 10.12 -29.78
CA VAL A 227 -7.92 9.76 -28.37
C VAL A 227 -6.47 9.62 -27.89
N GLN A 228 -6.13 10.25 -26.77
CA GLN A 228 -4.80 10.06 -26.19
C GLN A 228 -4.61 8.56 -25.94
N LEU A 229 -3.56 7.98 -26.51
CA LEU A 229 -3.21 6.59 -26.24
C LEU A 229 -3.10 6.42 -24.73
N THR A 230 -3.66 5.31 -24.22
CA THR A 230 -3.55 5.00 -22.80
C THR A 230 -2.10 4.67 -22.45
N GLU A 231 -1.75 4.64 -21.16
CA GLU A 231 -0.38 4.30 -20.76
C GLU A 231 0.03 2.93 -21.32
N PHE A 232 -0.89 1.97 -21.30
CA PHE A 232 -0.69 0.65 -21.88
C PHE A 232 -0.42 0.70 -23.38
N GLU A 233 -1.23 1.44 -24.13
CA GLU A 233 -1.04 1.56 -25.58
C GLU A 233 0.29 2.21 -25.95
N ASN A 234 0.69 3.26 -25.21
CA ASN A 234 2.00 3.89 -25.38
C ASN A 234 3.14 2.91 -25.05
N PHE A 235 3.05 2.20 -23.93
CA PHE A 235 4.03 1.20 -23.51
C PHE A 235 4.13 0.06 -24.51
N LYS A 236 2.99 -0.46 -25.00
CA LYS A 236 2.92 -1.54 -25.99
C LYS A 236 3.57 -1.13 -27.31
N ALA A 237 3.24 0.06 -27.83
CA ALA A 237 3.84 0.57 -29.06
C ALA A 237 5.36 0.75 -28.90
N TRP A 238 5.80 1.29 -27.76
CA TRP A 238 7.21 1.39 -27.44
C TRP A 238 7.90 0.01 -27.34
N LEU A 239 7.28 -0.98 -26.67
CA LEU A 239 7.81 -2.34 -26.53
C LEU A 239 7.89 -3.06 -27.88
N GLN A 240 6.90 -2.86 -28.76
CA GLN A 240 6.92 -3.39 -30.13
C GLN A 240 8.13 -2.88 -30.91
N GLY A 241 8.40 -1.57 -30.87
CA GLY A 241 9.58 -0.98 -31.49
C GLY A 241 10.88 -1.42 -30.83
N TYR A 242 10.93 -1.50 -29.49
CA TYR A 242 12.12 -1.92 -28.76
C TYR A 242 12.52 -3.37 -29.03
N THR A 243 11.55 -4.24 -29.35
CA THR A 243 11.81 -5.66 -29.65
C THR A 243 12.14 -5.95 -31.12
N GLU A 244 12.11 -4.95 -32.01
CA GLU A 244 12.41 -5.14 -33.44
C GLU A 244 13.85 -5.57 -33.70
N ASP A 245 14.79 -4.91 -33.02
CA ASP A 245 16.22 -5.15 -33.22
C ASP A 245 16.78 -6.23 -32.27
N GLU A 246 16.04 -6.60 -31.23
CA GLU A 246 16.53 -7.43 -30.11
C GLU A 246 16.00 -8.88 -30.14
N ILE A 247 14.93 -9.16 -30.90
CA ILE A 247 14.21 -10.44 -30.85
C ILE A 247 13.86 -10.95 -32.24
N ASP A 248 13.95 -12.27 -32.40
CA ASP A 248 13.48 -12.96 -33.61
C ASP A 248 12.03 -12.60 -33.98
N ALA A 249 11.81 -12.35 -35.27
CA ALA A 249 10.53 -11.85 -35.79
C ALA A 249 9.36 -12.80 -35.51
N GLN A 250 9.57 -14.12 -35.51
CA GLN A 250 8.51 -15.09 -35.24
C GLN A 250 8.14 -15.10 -33.76
N VAL A 251 9.13 -15.11 -32.86
CA VAL A 251 8.91 -15.02 -31.40
C VAL A 251 8.18 -13.72 -31.04
N ARG A 252 8.58 -12.60 -31.65
CA ARG A 252 7.93 -11.29 -31.48
C ARG A 252 6.46 -11.33 -31.92
N LYS A 253 6.20 -11.87 -33.11
CA LYS A 253 4.85 -11.99 -33.67
C LYS A 253 3.94 -12.83 -32.77
N ASP A 254 4.44 -13.97 -32.29
CA ASP A 254 3.68 -14.87 -31.42
C ASP A 254 3.38 -14.22 -30.06
N PHE A 255 4.34 -13.51 -29.47
CA PHE A 255 4.14 -12.76 -28.22
C PHE A 255 3.03 -11.71 -28.34
N PHE A 256 3.11 -10.83 -29.35
CA PHE A 256 2.11 -9.77 -29.53
C PHE A 256 0.75 -10.32 -29.96
N SER A 257 0.70 -11.43 -30.70
CA SER A 257 -0.57 -12.10 -31.02
C SER A 257 -1.27 -12.63 -29.77
N LYS A 258 -0.52 -13.15 -28.79
CA LYS A 258 -1.09 -13.60 -27.51
C LYS A 258 -1.56 -12.44 -26.66
N LEU A 259 -0.77 -11.37 -26.60
CA LEU A 259 -1.11 -10.12 -25.93
C LEU A 259 -2.42 -9.53 -26.47
N ASP A 260 -2.59 -9.48 -27.79
CA ASP A 260 -3.75 -8.90 -28.46
C ASP A 260 -5.02 -9.74 -28.38
N ARG A 261 -4.89 -11.04 -28.09
CA ARG A 261 -6.02 -12.00 -28.11
C ARG A 261 -6.21 -12.63 -26.74
N GLU A 262 -5.46 -13.69 -26.46
CA GLU A 262 -5.63 -14.54 -25.27
C GLU A 262 -5.54 -13.75 -23.96
N TRP A 263 -4.57 -12.84 -23.83
CA TRP A 263 -4.37 -12.08 -22.59
C TRP A 263 -5.40 -10.97 -22.43
N THR A 264 -5.79 -10.35 -23.55
CA THR A 264 -6.87 -9.36 -23.61
C THR A 264 -8.19 -10.00 -23.20
N ASP A 265 -8.54 -11.16 -23.76
CA ASP A 265 -9.76 -11.90 -23.41
C ASP A 265 -9.76 -12.29 -21.93
N PHE A 266 -8.63 -12.79 -21.42
CA PHE A 266 -8.49 -13.15 -20.00
C PHE A 266 -8.69 -11.96 -19.05
N LEU A 267 -7.97 -10.86 -19.26
CA LEU A 267 -8.07 -9.68 -18.39
C LEU A 267 -9.44 -9.00 -18.50
N TRP A 268 -10.05 -9.01 -19.69
CA TRP A 268 -11.40 -8.50 -19.88
C TRP A 268 -12.44 -9.32 -19.09
N ASN A 269 -12.35 -10.65 -19.17
CA ASN A 269 -13.23 -11.53 -18.40
C ASN A 269 -13.03 -11.37 -16.88
N LEU A 270 -11.78 -11.23 -16.42
CA LEU A 270 -11.48 -10.91 -15.02
C LEU A 270 -12.08 -9.58 -14.59
N LYS A 271 -11.95 -8.53 -15.39
CA LYS A 271 -12.56 -7.22 -15.13
C LYS A 271 -14.08 -7.33 -15.00
N CYS A 272 -14.74 -8.07 -15.89
CA CYS A 272 -16.19 -8.32 -15.81
C CYS A 272 -16.56 -9.05 -14.52
N LYS A 273 -15.85 -10.15 -14.19
CA LYS A 273 -16.03 -10.88 -12.92
C LYS A 273 -15.88 -9.95 -11.70
N PHE A 274 -14.92 -9.03 -11.75
CA PHE A 274 -14.69 -8.10 -10.65
C PHE A 274 -15.77 -7.03 -10.52
N GLY A 275 -16.31 -6.55 -11.63
CA GLY A 275 -17.39 -5.55 -11.66
C GLY A 275 -18.75 -6.09 -11.20
N ASP A 276 -18.97 -7.41 -11.27
CA ASP A 276 -20.21 -8.06 -10.83
C ASP A 276 -20.24 -8.32 -9.30
N SER A 277 -19.14 -8.08 -8.58
CA SER A 277 -19.11 -8.27 -7.13
C SER A 277 -19.90 -7.18 -6.39
N LYS A 278 -20.54 -7.54 -5.27
CA LYS A 278 -21.43 -6.65 -4.49
C LYS A 278 -20.75 -5.41 -3.89
N GLU A 279 -19.42 -5.28 -4.02
CA GLU A 279 -18.62 -4.16 -3.51
C GLU A 279 -18.62 -3.00 -4.52
N LYS A 280 -19.68 -2.19 -4.47
CA LYS A 280 -20.03 -1.12 -5.44
C LYS A 280 -19.02 0.02 -5.64
N ASN A 281 -17.81 -0.03 -5.05
CA ASN A 281 -16.85 1.08 -5.05
C ASN A 281 -15.48 0.75 -5.67
N GLU A 282 -15.27 -0.44 -6.23
CA GLU A 282 -14.00 -0.80 -6.88
C GLU A 282 -14.08 -0.61 -8.40
N ALA A 283 -13.41 0.43 -8.92
CA ALA A 283 -13.29 0.65 -10.36
C ALA A 283 -12.02 -0.03 -10.88
N PHE A 284 -12.19 -1.13 -11.61
CA PHE A 284 -11.10 -1.79 -12.33
C PHE A 284 -11.02 -1.24 -13.75
N ASP A 285 -9.88 -0.61 -14.07
CA ASP A 285 -9.59 -0.15 -15.42
C ASP A 285 -8.79 -1.21 -16.19
N PHE A 286 -9.14 -1.43 -17.45
CA PHE A 286 -8.56 -2.52 -18.25
C PHE A 286 -7.08 -2.26 -18.57
N ASP A 287 -6.73 -1.03 -18.96
CA ASP A 287 -5.35 -0.69 -19.29
C ASP A 287 -4.49 -0.60 -18.04
N PHE A 288 -5.07 -0.15 -16.92
CA PHE A 288 -4.43 -0.21 -15.60
C PHE A 288 -4.03 -1.65 -15.24
N MET A 289 -4.95 -2.61 -15.36
CA MET A 289 -4.68 -4.03 -15.06
C MET A 289 -3.53 -4.56 -15.91
N PHE A 290 -3.54 -4.25 -17.21
CA PHE A 290 -2.50 -4.69 -18.13
C PHE A 290 -1.13 -4.14 -17.74
N MET A 291 -1.05 -2.82 -17.50
CA MET A 291 0.20 -2.17 -17.06
C MET A 291 0.69 -2.70 -15.71
N GLN A 292 -0.22 -2.98 -14.78
CA GLN A 292 0.13 -3.50 -13.47
C GLN A 292 0.82 -4.87 -13.56
N VAL A 293 0.37 -5.78 -14.43
CA VAL A 293 1.06 -7.07 -14.64
C VAL A 293 2.49 -6.85 -15.10
N PHE A 294 2.70 -6.01 -16.12
CA PHE A 294 4.04 -5.71 -16.63
C PHE A 294 4.93 -5.08 -15.56
N LYS A 295 4.44 -4.07 -14.84
CA LYS A 295 5.22 -3.39 -13.80
C LYS A 295 5.53 -4.31 -12.62
N SER A 296 4.62 -5.20 -12.22
CA SER A 296 4.86 -6.20 -11.17
C SER A 296 5.91 -7.24 -11.59
N VAL A 297 5.91 -7.68 -12.86
CA VAL A 297 6.99 -8.53 -13.40
C VAL A 297 8.32 -7.78 -13.41
N LEU A 298 8.33 -6.53 -13.87
CA LEU A 298 9.56 -5.71 -13.90
C LEU A 298 10.08 -5.42 -12.50
N LEU A 299 9.21 -5.27 -11.50
CA LEU A 299 9.60 -5.14 -10.09
C LEU A 299 10.34 -6.39 -9.62
N CYS A 300 9.88 -7.59 -10.00
CA CYS A 300 10.58 -8.84 -9.75
C CYS A 300 11.91 -8.97 -10.51
N HIS A 301 12.21 -8.09 -11.48
CA HIS A 301 13.51 -8.05 -12.16
C HIS A 301 14.41 -6.93 -11.66
N PHE A 302 13.83 -5.81 -11.25
CA PHE A 302 14.54 -4.59 -10.90
C PHE A 302 15.56 -4.79 -9.77
N TYR A 303 15.23 -5.60 -8.75
CA TYR A 303 16.15 -5.84 -7.63
C TYR A 303 17.48 -6.52 -8.05
N ARG A 304 17.51 -7.24 -9.18
CA ARG A 304 18.74 -7.89 -9.69
C ARG A 304 19.81 -6.89 -10.13
N ASN A 305 19.41 -5.68 -10.53
CA ASN A 305 20.32 -4.67 -11.08
C ASN A 305 20.88 -3.72 -10.02
N GLU A 306 20.22 -3.54 -8.88
CA GLU A 306 20.72 -2.65 -7.80
C GLU A 306 21.73 -3.31 -6.85
N ASP A 307 21.87 -4.65 -6.87
CA ASP A 307 22.99 -5.35 -6.22
C ASP A 307 24.37 -4.96 -6.82
N ILE A 308 24.37 -4.30 -7.98
CA ILE A 308 25.58 -3.74 -8.63
C ILE A 308 25.91 -2.33 -8.11
N ASP A 309 24.90 -1.52 -7.71
CA ASP A 309 25.11 -0.13 -7.26
C ASP A 309 25.20 0.01 -5.72
N HIS A 310 24.54 -0.85 -4.95
CA HIS A 310 24.54 -0.75 -3.47
C HIS A 310 25.87 -1.11 -2.80
N LYS A 311 26.79 -1.80 -3.49
CA LYS A 311 28.16 -1.98 -2.98
C LYS A 311 28.99 -0.68 -2.98
N ASN A 312 28.52 0.40 -3.61
CA ASN A 312 29.26 1.66 -3.76
C ASN A 312 28.66 2.89 -3.04
N LYS A 313 27.59 2.76 -2.25
CA LYS A 313 27.08 3.88 -1.42
C LYS A 313 26.90 3.49 0.03
N GLN A 314 28.01 3.47 0.76
CA GLN A 314 27.99 3.73 2.20
C GLN A 314 27.79 5.24 2.42
N GLN A 315 26.55 5.67 2.65
CA GLN A 315 26.28 6.83 3.50
C GLN A 315 25.17 6.47 4.50
N PRO A 316 25.31 6.81 5.78
CA PRO A 316 24.32 6.50 6.80
C PRO A 316 23.19 7.51 6.74
N GLU A 317 21.97 7.06 6.41
CA GLU A 317 20.78 7.90 6.53
C GLU A 317 20.35 8.01 8.00
N GLN A 318 20.30 9.26 8.47
CA GLN A 318 19.66 9.64 9.71
C GLN A 318 18.14 9.50 9.57
N SER A 319 17.55 8.94 10.62
CA SER A 319 16.12 8.76 10.83
C SER A 319 15.31 10.06 10.64
N SER A 320 14.40 10.05 9.68
CA SER A 320 13.14 10.80 9.75
C SER A 320 12.04 9.96 9.11
N ASP A 321 10.86 9.94 9.72
CA ASP A 321 9.71 9.16 9.24
C ASP A 321 9.40 9.51 7.77
N PRO A 322 9.15 8.52 6.90
CA PRO A 322 8.97 8.77 5.47
C PRO A 322 7.65 9.53 5.24
N THR A 323 7.76 10.76 4.76
CA THR A 323 6.62 11.51 4.23
C THR A 323 6.14 10.91 2.90
N PRO A 324 4.83 10.98 2.58
CA PRO A 324 4.26 10.47 1.32
C PRO A 324 4.94 10.97 0.03
N GLU A 325 5.60 12.13 0.08
CA GLU A 325 6.30 12.77 -1.04
C GLU A 325 7.65 12.10 -1.42
N ALA A 326 8.25 11.31 -0.52
CA ALA A 326 9.43 10.50 -0.84
C ALA A 326 9.07 9.22 -1.63
N ASP A 327 7.82 8.76 -1.45
CA ASP A 327 7.29 7.51 -1.97
C ASP A 327 6.99 7.58 -3.49
N GLU A 328 7.02 8.75 -4.12
CA GLU A 328 6.89 8.92 -5.57
C GLU A 328 8.24 8.94 -6.32
N LYS A 329 9.38 8.97 -5.61
CA LYS A 329 10.71 9.03 -6.24
C LYS A 329 11.32 7.65 -6.52
N SER A 330 11.09 6.65 -5.66
CA SER A 330 11.62 5.29 -5.88
C SER A 330 10.99 4.64 -7.11
N LEU A 331 11.83 4.07 -7.99
CA LEU A 331 11.35 3.29 -9.14
C LEU A 331 10.55 2.07 -8.69
N LEU A 332 10.91 1.46 -7.56
CA LEU A 332 10.17 0.32 -6.99
C LEU A 332 8.75 0.73 -6.59
N SER A 333 8.60 1.83 -5.85
CA SER A 333 7.28 2.36 -5.49
C SER A 333 6.46 2.72 -6.73
N ARG A 334 7.07 3.32 -7.75
CA ARG A 334 6.37 3.62 -9.02
C ARG A 334 5.94 2.37 -9.76
N LEU A 335 6.76 1.32 -9.82
CA LEU A 335 6.38 0.02 -10.38
C LEU A 335 5.22 -0.62 -9.59
N ARG A 336 5.30 -0.61 -8.25
CA ARG A 336 4.25 -1.17 -7.37
C ARG A 336 2.92 -0.46 -7.51
N LYS A 337 2.92 0.88 -7.45
CA LYS A 337 1.72 1.72 -7.45
C LYS A 337 1.16 2.00 -8.85
N ASN A 338 1.71 1.36 -9.89
CA ASN A 338 1.40 1.62 -11.29
C ASN A 338 1.62 3.07 -11.74
N LEU A 339 2.57 3.79 -11.15
CA LEU A 339 2.89 5.16 -11.54
C LEU A 339 3.77 5.19 -12.79
N PHE A 340 3.90 6.37 -13.39
CA PHE A 340 4.67 6.56 -14.62
C PHE A 340 6.12 6.09 -14.49
N VAL A 341 6.58 5.35 -15.50
CA VAL A 341 7.98 4.93 -15.67
C VAL A 341 8.43 5.36 -17.06
N SER A 342 9.61 5.99 -17.13
CA SER A 342 10.13 6.49 -18.40
C SER A 342 10.64 5.36 -19.29
N SER A 343 10.69 5.60 -20.61
CA SER A 343 11.23 4.62 -21.56
C SER A 343 12.69 4.25 -21.25
N GLU A 344 13.50 5.20 -20.74
CA GLU A 344 14.89 4.92 -20.37
C GLU A 344 14.99 4.01 -19.14
N GLU A 345 14.09 4.17 -18.17
CA GLU A 345 14.02 3.28 -17.00
C GLU A 345 13.56 1.88 -17.39
N TYR A 346 12.57 1.77 -18.29
CA TYR A 346 12.20 0.47 -18.84
C TYR A 346 13.36 -0.20 -19.57
N LYS A 347 14.10 0.55 -20.41
CA LYS A 347 15.34 0.04 -21.03
C LYS A 347 16.34 -0.42 -19.97
N ARG A 348 16.57 0.36 -18.91
CA ARG A 348 17.51 0.01 -17.84
C ARG A 348 17.15 -1.32 -17.16
N ILE A 349 15.87 -1.56 -16.89
CA ILE A 349 15.41 -2.83 -16.29
C ILE A 349 15.55 -3.98 -17.29
N LEU A 350 15.18 -3.76 -18.55
CA LEU A 350 15.19 -4.76 -19.62
C LEU A 350 16.58 -5.04 -20.23
N LYS A 351 17.59 -4.20 -19.97
CA LYS A 351 18.98 -4.33 -20.44
C LYS A 351 19.90 -5.11 -19.48
N GLY A 352 19.37 -5.80 -18.47
CA GLY A 352 20.18 -6.66 -17.60
C GLY A 352 20.97 -7.69 -18.42
N SER A 353 22.21 -7.98 -18.00
CA SER A 353 23.23 -8.76 -18.73
C SER A 353 22.70 -9.85 -19.67
N ASP A 354 23.07 -9.71 -20.95
CA ASP A 354 22.93 -10.63 -22.10
C ASP A 354 21.96 -11.82 -21.91
N GLY A 355 20.67 -11.58 -22.20
CA GLY A 355 19.62 -12.62 -22.24
C GLY A 355 18.35 -12.29 -21.45
N SER A 356 18.31 -11.19 -20.72
CA SER A 356 17.18 -10.85 -19.84
C SER A 356 15.88 -10.55 -20.59
N LEU A 357 15.87 -9.76 -21.66
CA LEU A 357 14.64 -9.37 -22.36
C LEU A 357 13.86 -10.57 -22.92
N LYS A 358 14.52 -11.45 -23.68
CA LYS A 358 13.88 -12.63 -24.27
C LYS A 358 13.32 -13.56 -23.20
N GLU A 359 14.05 -13.74 -22.11
CA GLU A 359 13.62 -14.57 -20.98
C GLU A 359 12.46 -13.93 -20.21
N ILE A 360 12.48 -12.61 -20.00
CA ILE A 360 11.36 -11.86 -19.40
C ILE A 360 10.09 -12.05 -20.22
N LEU A 361 10.13 -11.86 -21.53
CA LEU A 361 8.95 -12.00 -22.40
C LEU A 361 8.42 -13.45 -22.43
N LYS A 362 9.33 -14.43 -22.41
CA LYS A 362 8.97 -15.85 -22.28
C LYS A 362 8.28 -16.12 -20.94
N ASN A 363 8.79 -15.58 -19.84
CA ASN A 363 8.20 -15.77 -18.51
C ASN A 363 6.89 -15.01 -18.32
N ILE A 364 6.72 -13.84 -18.95
CA ILE A 364 5.40 -13.17 -19.05
C ILE A 364 4.40 -14.09 -19.76
N SER A 365 4.81 -14.71 -20.86
CA SER A 365 3.93 -15.64 -21.59
C SER A 365 3.56 -16.87 -20.76
N ARG A 366 4.51 -17.43 -20.01
CA ARG A 366 4.26 -18.53 -19.07
C ARG A 366 3.37 -18.11 -17.91
N LEU A 367 3.57 -16.91 -17.37
CA LEU A 367 2.73 -16.35 -16.31
C LEU A 367 1.28 -16.27 -16.78
N PHE A 368 1.01 -15.67 -17.94
CA PHE A 368 -0.36 -15.62 -18.46
C PHE A 368 -0.95 -17.01 -18.70
N ASN A 369 -0.17 -17.97 -19.21
CA ASN A 369 -0.64 -19.35 -19.35
C ASN A 369 -1.03 -19.96 -17.98
N LEU A 370 -0.23 -19.74 -16.94
CA LEU A 370 -0.53 -20.17 -15.57
C LEU A 370 -1.83 -19.51 -15.07
N LEU A 371 -1.94 -18.19 -15.21
CA LEU A 371 -3.12 -17.43 -14.75
C LEU A 371 -4.39 -17.85 -15.48
N ILE A 372 -4.30 -18.17 -16.78
CA ILE A 372 -5.42 -18.68 -17.57
C ILE A 372 -5.79 -20.10 -17.14
N HIS A 373 -4.80 -20.96 -16.88
CA HIS A 373 -5.03 -22.35 -16.45
C HIS A 373 -5.72 -22.42 -15.09
N HIS A 374 -5.36 -21.52 -14.16
CA HIS A 374 -5.91 -21.46 -12.81
C HIS A 374 -6.92 -20.32 -12.62
N ASN A 375 -7.66 -19.95 -13.67
CA ASN A 375 -8.59 -18.81 -13.66
C ASN A 375 -9.86 -19.00 -12.80
N GLU A 376 -10.08 -20.21 -12.26
CA GLU A 376 -11.17 -20.57 -11.35
C GLU A 376 -10.69 -20.71 -9.88
N GLU A 377 -9.39 -20.60 -9.61
CA GLU A 377 -8.85 -20.68 -8.26
C GLU A 377 -9.02 -19.35 -7.51
N LEU A 378 -9.78 -19.39 -6.43
CA LEU A 378 -10.15 -18.22 -5.63
C LEU A 378 -8.93 -17.50 -5.05
N GLU A 379 -7.89 -18.24 -4.66
CA GLU A 379 -6.65 -17.69 -4.11
C GLU A 379 -5.90 -16.84 -5.14
N ILE A 380 -5.79 -17.31 -6.38
CA ILE A 380 -5.13 -16.56 -7.47
C ILE A 380 -5.99 -15.39 -7.89
N GLU A 381 -7.31 -15.57 -7.99
CA GLU A 381 -8.24 -14.47 -8.25
C GLU A 381 -8.09 -13.37 -7.20
N THR A 382 -7.96 -13.74 -5.92
CA THR A 382 -7.76 -12.80 -4.80
C THR A 382 -6.45 -12.03 -4.95
N ILE A 383 -5.34 -12.71 -5.27
CA ILE A 383 -4.04 -12.06 -5.52
C ILE A 383 -4.18 -11.03 -6.65
N LEU A 384 -4.78 -11.42 -7.78
CA LEU A 384 -4.97 -10.52 -8.93
C LEU A 384 -5.87 -9.33 -8.58
N ARG A 385 -6.98 -9.56 -7.86
CA ARG A 385 -7.89 -8.48 -7.42
C ARG A 385 -7.14 -7.46 -6.55
N GLN A 386 -6.34 -7.90 -5.58
CA GLN A 386 -5.60 -6.98 -4.70
C GLN A 386 -4.50 -6.21 -5.46
N VAL A 387 -3.79 -6.90 -6.37
CA VAL A 387 -2.74 -6.27 -7.19
C VAL A 387 -3.33 -5.23 -8.15
N PHE A 388 -4.50 -5.50 -8.74
CA PHE A 388 -5.15 -4.61 -9.71
C PHE A 388 -5.97 -3.48 -9.09
N LYS A 389 -6.11 -3.45 -7.76
CA LYS A 389 -6.84 -2.39 -7.08
C LYS A 389 -6.07 -1.07 -7.19
N SER A 390 -6.66 -0.13 -7.93
CA SER A 390 -6.00 1.11 -8.36
C SER A 390 -5.41 1.92 -7.20
N GLY A 391 -4.14 2.29 -7.30
CA GLY A 391 -3.43 3.14 -6.33
C GLY A 391 -3.16 2.51 -4.96
N THR A 392 -3.52 1.23 -4.74
CA THR A 392 -3.51 0.61 -3.41
C THR A 392 -2.73 -0.69 -3.29
N SER A 393 -2.07 -1.19 -4.35
CA SER A 393 -1.33 -2.45 -4.26
C SER A 393 -0.26 -2.39 -3.16
N SER A 394 -0.46 -3.18 -2.10
CA SER A 394 0.41 -3.20 -0.94
C SER A 394 1.71 -3.97 -1.22
N TYR A 395 2.70 -3.81 -0.35
CA TYR A 395 3.91 -4.62 -0.42
C TYR A 395 3.63 -6.13 -0.32
N LEU A 396 2.64 -6.52 0.49
CA LEU A 396 2.23 -7.93 0.62
C LEU A 396 1.64 -8.45 -0.69
N ASP A 397 0.76 -7.69 -1.34
CA ASP A 397 0.13 -8.09 -2.60
C ASP A 397 1.17 -8.33 -3.71
N GLN A 398 2.20 -7.46 -3.78
CA GLN A 398 3.31 -7.65 -4.71
C GLN A 398 4.17 -8.87 -4.36
N ALA A 399 4.34 -9.18 -3.07
CA ALA A 399 5.04 -10.40 -2.65
C ALA A 399 4.25 -11.66 -3.03
N HIS A 400 2.92 -11.67 -2.91
CA HIS A 400 2.08 -12.76 -3.40
C HIS A 400 2.14 -12.90 -4.92
N PHE A 401 2.11 -11.81 -5.67
CA PHE A 401 2.31 -11.85 -7.12
C PHE A 401 3.67 -12.45 -7.49
N ALA A 402 4.73 -12.12 -6.74
CA ALA A 402 6.07 -12.64 -6.97
C ALA A 402 6.14 -14.17 -6.80
N ILE A 403 5.29 -14.79 -5.97
CA ILE A 403 5.18 -16.26 -5.86
C ILE A 403 4.82 -16.87 -7.23
N LEU A 404 3.81 -16.31 -7.90
CA LEU A 404 3.35 -16.78 -9.22
C LEU A 404 4.44 -16.55 -10.27
N TYR A 405 5.12 -15.41 -10.20
CA TYR A 405 6.17 -15.07 -11.14
C TYR A 405 7.40 -15.99 -11.01
N PHE A 406 7.91 -16.20 -9.81
CA PHE A 406 9.11 -17.02 -9.61
C PHE A 406 8.86 -18.52 -9.84
N TYR A 407 7.61 -18.97 -9.69
CA TYR A 407 7.21 -20.30 -10.15
C TYR A 407 7.48 -20.48 -11.64
N VAL A 408 6.97 -19.59 -12.50
CA VAL A 408 7.14 -19.73 -13.95
C VAL A 408 8.56 -19.43 -14.42
N HIS A 409 9.31 -18.63 -13.65
CA HIS A 409 10.70 -18.30 -13.95
C HIS A 409 11.64 -19.50 -13.72
N HIS A 410 11.50 -20.23 -12.61
CA HIS A 410 12.43 -21.29 -12.22
C HIS A 410 11.82 -22.70 -12.27
N ILE A 411 10.61 -22.88 -11.76
CA ILE A 411 10.01 -24.19 -11.49
C ILE A 411 9.21 -24.69 -12.69
N ASP A 412 8.11 -24.04 -13.08
CA ASP A 412 7.32 -24.33 -14.29
C ASP A 412 7.07 -25.85 -14.49
N GLN A 413 6.68 -26.56 -13.42
CA GLN A 413 6.30 -27.98 -13.40
C GLN A 413 4.91 -28.12 -12.75
N PRO A 414 3.83 -28.41 -13.52
CA PRO A 414 2.46 -28.35 -13.04
C PRO A 414 2.18 -29.12 -11.73
N GLU A 415 2.81 -30.27 -11.56
CA GLU A 415 2.66 -31.12 -10.37
C GLU A 415 3.18 -30.44 -9.09
N GLN A 416 4.13 -29.51 -9.25
CA GLN A 416 4.81 -28.82 -8.16
C GLN A 416 4.17 -27.47 -7.80
N PHE A 417 3.24 -26.97 -8.62
CA PHE A 417 2.63 -25.64 -8.42
C PHE A 417 1.96 -25.52 -7.06
N SER A 418 1.12 -26.50 -6.69
CA SER A 418 0.41 -26.50 -5.41
C SER A 418 1.37 -26.45 -4.22
N ASP A 419 2.48 -27.19 -4.26
CA ASP A 419 3.41 -27.23 -3.13
C ASP A 419 4.21 -25.93 -3.01
N TRP A 420 4.73 -25.43 -4.13
CA TRP A 420 5.38 -24.13 -4.20
C TRP A 420 4.46 -23.01 -3.71
N PHE A 421 3.23 -22.96 -4.23
CA PHE A 421 2.28 -21.89 -3.94
C PHE A 421 1.92 -21.86 -2.45
N ASN A 422 1.60 -23.02 -1.86
CA ASN A 422 1.18 -23.08 -0.46
C ASN A 422 2.33 -22.76 0.52
N ILE A 423 3.53 -23.33 0.29
CA ILE A 423 4.70 -23.08 1.15
C ILE A 423 5.12 -21.61 1.06
N SER A 424 5.30 -21.09 -0.15
CA SER A 424 5.71 -19.70 -0.35
C SER A 424 4.67 -18.71 0.17
N THR A 425 3.38 -19.02 0.05
CA THR A 425 2.31 -18.18 0.61
C THR A 425 2.42 -18.08 2.13
N ARG A 426 2.66 -19.20 2.83
CA ARG A 426 2.87 -19.19 4.29
C ARG A 426 4.12 -18.42 4.70
N LEU A 427 5.22 -18.57 3.96
CA LEU A 427 6.46 -17.85 4.21
C LEU A 427 6.28 -16.33 4.01
N VAL A 428 5.71 -15.92 2.87
CA VAL A 428 5.38 -14.51 2.55
C VAL A 428 4.44 -13.91 3.60
N ASN A 429 3.39 -14.64 3.95
CA ASN A 429 2.44 -14.22 4.98
C ASN A 429 3.08 -14.04 6.36
N ASN A 430 4.17 -14.74 6.67
CA ASN A 430 4.85 -14.65 7.96
C ASN A 430 6.28 -14.09 7.83
N ALA A 431 6.51 -13.21 6.84
CA ALA A 431 7.80 -12.60 6.58
C ALA A 431 8.24 -11.59 7.66
N LYS A 432 9.57 -11.43 7.80
CA LYS A 432 10.19 -10.46 8.71
C LYS A 432 9.78 -9.02 8.38
N GLY A 433 9.70 -8.19 9.42
CA GLY A 433 9.46 -6.75 9.27
C GLY A 433 8.03 -6.36 8.87
N TYR A 434 7.11 -7.31 8.73
CA TYR A 434 5.66 -7.09 8.53
C TYR A 434 5.31 -6.16 7.36
N TYR A 435 6.17 -6.10 6.34
CA TYR A 435 6.01 -5.18 5.21
C TYR A 435 5.84 -3.70 5.61
N ASN A 436 6.44 -3.28 6.74
CA ASN A 436 6.38 -1.88 7.18
C ASN A 436 7.24 -0.91 6.34
N ALA A 437 8.06 -1.43 5.41
CA ALA A 437 9.01 -0.64 4.61
C ALA A 437 9.28 -1.29 3.25
N GLU A 438 9.67 -0.49 2.26
CA GLU A 438 10.07 -0.94 0.91
C GLU A 438 11.18 -2.00 0.96
N SER A 439 12.16 -1.83 1.83
CA SER A 439 13.27 -2.79 2.02
C SER A 439 12.82 -4.19 2.43
N ASN A 440 11.66 -4.33 3.10
CA ASN A 440 11.12 -5.64 3.45
C ASN A 440 10.59 -6.36 2.20
N LEU A 441 9.95 -5.64 1.27
CA LEU A 441 9.53 -6.23 -0.01
C LEU A 441 10.74 -6.68 -0.82
N VAL A 442 11.78 -5.85 -0.93
CA VAL A 442 13.01 -6.17 -1.67
C VAL A 442 13.64 -7.46 -1.13
N LYS A 443 13.77 -7.58 0.20
CA LYS A 443 14.30 -8.79 0.84
C LYS A 443 13.46 -10.02 0.51
N VAL A 444 12.13 -9.92 0.61
CA VAL A 444 11.24 -11.04 0.31
C VAL A 444 11.36 -11.46 -1.16
N ILE A 445 11.36 -10.52 -2.11
CA ILE A 445 11.50 -10.84 -3.54
C ILE A 445 12.86 -11.48 -3.83
N HIS A 446 13.94 -10.95 -3.27
CA HIS A 446 15.27 -11.54 -3.38
C HIS A 446 15.28 -12.99 -2.86
N VAL A 447 14.73 -13.22 -1.67
CA VAL A 447 14.70 -14.55 -1.06
C VAL A 447 13.78 -15.50 -1.82
N LEU A 448 12.60 -15.07 -2.27
CA LEU A 448 11.70 -15.92 -3.07
C LEU A 448 12.34 -16.34 -4.38
N ASN A 449 13.06 -15.44 -5.06
CA ASN A 449 13.82 -15.80 -6.24
C ASN A 449 14.91 -16.83 -5.93
N SER A 450 15.68 -16.60 -4.87
CA SER A 450 16.74 -17.53 -4.45
C SER A 450 16.17 -18.90 -4.07
N LEU A 451 15.02 -18.94 -3.40
CA LEU A 451 14.32 -20.18 -3.04
C LEU A 451 13.80 -20.91 -4.28
N ALA A 452 13.14 -20.20 -5.21
CA ALA A 452 12.66 -20.77 -6.47
C ALA A 452 13.82 -21.30 -7.33
N ALA A 453 14.94 -20.57 -7.39
CA ALA A 453 16.15 -20.99 -8.09
C ALA A 453 16.81 -22.22 -7.45
N TYR A 454 16.81 -22.30 -6.12
CA TYR A 454 17.30 -23.45 -5.37
C TYR A 454 16.47 -24.71 -5.65
N ILE A 455 15.14 -24.59 -5.73
CA ILE A 455 14.24 -25.67 -6.10
C ILE A 455 14.46 -26.08 -7.57
N GLY A 456 14.52 -25.09 -8.47
CA GLY A 456 14.74 -25.33 -9.90
C GLY A 456 13.67 -26.25 -10.50
N LYS A 457 14.09 -27.28 -11.26
CA LYS A 457 13.21 -28.27 -11.89
C LYS A 457 13.01 -29.54 -11.05
N GLU A 458 13.47 -29.55 -9.81
CA GLU A 458 13.34 -30.68 -8.90
C GLU A 458 12.03 -30.61 -8.10
N GLU A 459 11.71 -31.64 -7.33
CA GLU A 459 10.50 -31.68 -6.51
C GLU A 459 10.60 -30.73 -5.31
N VAL A 460 9.59 -29.88 -5.11
CA VAL A 460 9.58 -28.82 -4.08
C VAL A 460 9.79 -29.38 -2.69
N LEU A 461 9.06 -30.45 -2.34
CA LEU A 461 9.10 -31.07 -1.02
C LEU A 461 10.45 -31.74 -0.76
N GLU A 462 11.00 -32.46 -1.73
CA GLU A 462 12.30 -33.12 -1.59
C GLU A 462 13.42 -32.12 -1.36
N LYS A 463 13.45 -31.04 -2.14
CA LYS A 463 14.46 -29.96 -1.99
C LYS A 463 14.37 -29.27 -0.65
N LEU A 464 13.15 -28.98 -0.19
CA LEU A 464 12.98 -28.33 1.10
C LEU A 464 13.35 -29.27 2.24
N ALA A 465 12.97 -30.54 2.18
CA ALA A 465 13.23 -31.52 3.25
C ALA A 465 14.73 -31.76 3.52
N VAL A 466 15.59 -31.60 2.52
CA VAL A 466 17.05 -31.77 2.65
C VAL A 466 17.81 -30.47 2.95
N LEU A 467 17.12 -29.33 3.03
CA LEU A 467 17.74 -28.03 3.32
C LEU A 467 18.31 -28.02 4.74
N GLN A 468 19.60 -27.69 4.86
CA GLN A 468 20.30 -27.69 6.15
C GLN A 468 20.46 -26.28 6.71
N LYS A 469 20.29 -26.12 8.03
CA LYS A 469 20.39 -24.81 8.70
C LYS A 469 21.72 -24.08 8.45
N ASP A 470 22.82 -24.83 8.35
CA ASP A 470 24.16 -24.24 8.16
C ASP A 470 24.48 -23.89 6.70
N SER A 471 23.60 -24.24 5.74
CA SER A 471 23.82 -24.03 4.32
C SER A 471 23.78 -22.53 3.93
N GLN A 472 24.41 -22.19 2.81
CA GLN A 472 24.43 -20.81 2.30
C GLN A 472 23.03 -20.37 1.85
N GLU A 473 22.24 -21.30 1.32
CA GLU A 473 20.87 -21.09 0.89
C GLU A 473 19.98 -20.76 2.10
N PHE A 474 20.07 -21.53 3.18
CA PHE A 474 19.30 -21.27 4.40
C PHE A 474 19.60 -19.88 4.97
N LYS A 475 20.89 -19.51 5.07
CA LYS A 475 21.32 -18.16 5.50
C LYS A 475 20.81 -17.05 4.58
N THR A 476 20.67 -17.34 3.28
CA THR A 476 20.06 -16.39 2.33
C THR A 476 18.57 -16.23 2.64
N PHE A 477 17.86 -17.33 2.92
CA PHE A 477 16.42 -17.28 3.22
C PHE A 477 16.11 -16.58 4.54
N GLU A 478 17.01 -16.68 5.51
CA GLU A 478 16.93 -15.96 6.79
C GLU A 478 16.91 -14.43 6.64
N ILE A 479 17.32 -13.88 5.50
CA ILE A 479 17.24 -12.43 5.23
C ILE A 479 15.79 -11.93 5.31
N ALA A 480 14.83 -12.73 4.82
CA ALA A 480 13.42 -12.38 4.73
C ALA A 480 12.53 -13.16 5.69
N PHE A 481 12.93 -14.38 6.08
CA PHE A 481 12.12 -15.27 6.90
C PHE A 481 12.81 -15.58 8.23
N GLU A 482 12.01 -15.80 9.28
CA GLU A 482 12.55 -16.25 10.58
C GLU A 482 13.03 -17.70 10.49
N ASP A 483 14.09 -18.03 11.23
CA ASP A 483 14.75 -19.34 11.16
C ASP A 483 13.77 -20.47 11.52
N HIS A 484 12.99 -20.28 12.58
CA HIS A 484 11.98 -21.25 13.00
C HIS A 484 10.88 -21.42 11.94
N HIS A 485 10.45 -20.38 11.21
CA HIS A 485 9.48 -20.56 10.13
C HIS A 485 10.02 -21.46 9.02
N LEU A 486 11.29 -21.28 8.65
CA LEU A 486 11.94 -22.12 7.64
C LEU A 486 12.06 -23.57 8.14
N LEU A 487 12.53 -23.76 9.37
CA LEU A 487 12.65 -25.09 9.99
C LEU A 487 11.29 -25.81 10.05
N HIS A 488 10.21 -25.09 10.31
CA HIS A 488 8.86 -25.67 10.34
C HIS A 488 8.41 -26.16 8.96
N GLU A 489 8.67 -25.41 7.88
CA GLU A 489 8.34 -25.87 6.53
C GLU A 489 9.22 -27.05 6.10
N ILE A 490 10.48 -27.12 6.55
CA ILE A 490 11.37 -28.28 6.36
C ILE A 490 10.82 -29.52 7.08
N GLU A 491 10.45 -29.40 8.37
CA GLU A 491 9.90 -30.52 9.14
C GLU A 491 8.58 -31.02 8.55
N LYS A 492 7.69 -30.12 8.11
CA LYS A 492 6.46 -30.51 7.41
C LYS A 492 6.76 -31.24 6.10
N ALA A 493 7.72 -30.77 5.31
CA ALA A 493 8.11 -31.46 4.08
C ALA A 493 8.65 -32.86 4.37
N GLN A 494 9.48 -33.02 5.40
CA GLN A 494 10.00 -34.32 5.84
C GLN A 494 8.87 -35.27 6.26
N LEU A 495 7.89 -34.79 7.03
CA LEU A 495 6.74 -35.59 7.45
C LEU A 495 5.87 -36.01 6.24
N ILE A 496 5.60 -35.09 5.30
CA ILE A 496 4.82 -35.39 4.09
C ILE A 496 5.52 -36.43 3.20
N LEU A 497 6.85 -36.37 3.08
CA LEU A 497 7.61 -37.37 2.31
C LEU A 497 7.65 -38.75 3.01
N GLN A 498 7.61 -38.78 4.34
CA GLN A 498 7.51 -40.04 5.09
C GLN A 498 6.12 -40.67 4.97
N ASP A 499 5.07 -39.85 5.02
CA ASP A 499 3.68 -40.27 4.82
C ASP A 499 2.84 -39.14 4.20
N GLY A 500 2.39 -39.35 2.97
CA GLY A 500 1.61 -38.38 2.21
C GLY A 500 0.28 -37.98 2.88
N GLN A 501 -0.24 -38.76 3.83
CA GLN A 501 -1.44 -38.41 4.59
C GLN A 501 -1.27 -37.12 5.39
N TRP A 502 -0.05 -36.79 5.83
CA TRP A 502 0.25 -35.54 6.54
C TRP A 502 -0.19 -34.29 5.77
N LYS A 503 -0.05 -34.31 4.43
CA LYS A 503 -0.46 -33.19 3.57
C LYS A 503 -1.96 -32.89 3.72
N SER A 504 -2.78 -33.94 3.71
CA SER A 504 -4.24 -33.81 3.91
C SER A 504 -4.60 -33.46 5.35
N LEU A 505 -3.81 -33.93 6.32
CA LEU A 505 -4.02 -33.69 7.75
C LEU A 505 -3.71 -32.24 8.13
N PHE A 506 -2.65 -31.63 7.58
CA PHE A 506 -2.26 -30.25 7.88
C PHE A 506 -3.19 -29.22 7.27
N LYS A 507 -3.67 -29.45 6.03
CA LYS A 507 -4.42 -28.49 5.22
C LYS A 507 -5.51 -27.69 5.99
N PRO A 508 -6.45 -28.30 6.74
CA PRO A 508 -7.50 -27.54 7.41
C PRO A 508 -6.96 -26.61 8.51
N TYR A 509 -5.91 -27.03 9.21
CA TYR A 509 -5.36 -26.26 10.32
C TYR A 509 -4.40 -25.14 9.85
N GLU A 510 -3.76 -25.31 8.70
CA GLU A 510 -2.96 -24.24 8.07
C GLU A 510 -3.83 -23.05 7.63
N GLN A 511 -5.10 -23.30 7.29
CA GLN A 511 -6.09 -22.29 6.90
C GLN A 511 -6.76 -21.58 8.08
N HIS A 512 -6.43 -21.93 9.33
CA HIS A 512 -7.02 -21.31 10.51
C HIS A 512 -6.67 -19.81 10.60
N ASP A 513 -7.66 -18.95 10.80
CA ASP A 513 -7.51 -17.48 10.77
C ASP A 513 -6.47 -16.95 11.77
N TYR A 514 -6.36 -17.59 12.94
CA TYR A 514 -5.40 -17.18 13.96
C TYR A 514 -4.01 -17.77 13.70
N PHE A 515 -3.93 -19.07 13.37
CA PHE A 515 -2.64 -19.75 13.19
C PHE A 515 -1.96 -19.30 11.91
N TYR A 516 -2.73 -19.00 10.87
CA TYR A 516 -2.27 -18.36 9.64
C TYR A 516 -1.01 -19.06 9.07
N GLY A 517 -1.13 -20.39 8.92
CA GLY A 517 -0.08 -21.32 8.49
C GLY A 517 0.81 -21.92 9.59
N GLN A 518 0.76 -21.40 10.82
CA GLN A 518 1.70 -21.77 11.88
C GLN A 518 1.15 -22.83 12.83
N ILE A 519 1.36 -24.08 12.43
CA ILE A 519 0.88 -25.27 13.15
C ILE A 519 1.99 -26.08 13.83
N ASN A 520 3.24 -25.57 13.83
CA ASN A 520 4.38 -26.34 14.31
C ASN A 520 4.30 -26.74 15.78
N PHE A 521 3.73 -25.89 16.62
CA PHE A 521 3.55 -26.21 18.03
C PHE A 521 2.71 -27.49 18.21
N LEU A 522 1.72 -27.74 17.34
CA LEU A 522 0.94 -28.96 17.36
C LEU A 522 1.78 -30.18 16.97
N ILE A 523 2.73 -30.02 16.04
CA ILE A 523 3.70 -31.06 15.67
C ILE A 523 4.58 -31.36 16.89
N GLU A 524 5.14 -30.34 17.55
CA GLU A 524 5.96 -30.47 18.75
C GLU A 524 5.23 -31.18 19.89
N LEU A 525 3.99 -30.78 20.18
CA LEU A 525 3.17 -31.39 21.22
C LEU A 525 2.84 -32.87 20.92
N SER A 526 2.86 -33.25 19.65
CA SER A 526 2.50 -34.59 19.19
C SER A 526 3.68 -35.54 19.03
N LYS A 527 4.89 -35.09 19.39
CA LYS A 527 6.07 -35.95 19.45
C LYS A 527 5.99 -36.89 20.65
N ASN A 528 6.41 -38.14 20.47
CA ASN A 528 6.52 -39.13 21.55
C ASN A 528 7.56 -38.71 22.62
N GLU A 529 7.64 -39.44 23.74
CA GLU A 529 8.57 -39.12 24.85
C GLU A 529 10.04 -38.99 24.40
N ASP A 530 10.46 -39.76 23.40
CA ASP A 530 11.80 -39.68 22.79
C ASP A 530 11.99 -38.47 21.85
N ARG A 531 10.94 -37.68 21.62
CA ARG A 531 10.82 -36.55 20.69
C ARG A 531 11.19 -36.84 19.23
N LYS A 532 11.12 -38.11 18.81
CA LYS A 532 11.61 -38.56 17.50
C LYS A 532 10.51 -38.83 16.49
N LYS A 533 9.31 -39.19 16.95
CA LYS A 533 8.20 -39.55 16.06
C LYS A 533 6.95 -38.77 16.43
N VAL A 534 6.34 -38.16 15.43
CA VAL A 534 5.06 -37.43 15.54
C VAL A 534 3.93 -38.44 15.36
N CYS A 535 2.97 -38.46 16.29
CA CYS A 535 1.78 -39.31 16.21
C CYS A 535 0.64 -38.55 15.50
N PRO A 536 0.14 -39.03 14.34
CA PRO A 536 -0.95 -38.37 13.61
C PRO A 536 -2.24 -38.22 14.40
N GLU A 537 -2.60 -39.22 15.21
CA GLU A 537 -3.82 -39.22 16.03
C GLU A 537 -3.74 -38.16 17.15
N THR A 538 -2.58 -38.09 17.82
CA THR A 538 -2.31 -37.05 18.83
C THR A 538 -2.33 -35.66 18.21
N PHE A 539 -1.69 -35.50 17.04
CA PHE A 539 -1.72 -34.25 16.28
C PHE A 539 -3.13 -33.84 15.96
N LYS A 540 -3.94 -34.74 15.41
CA LYS A 540 -5.33 -34.46 15.06
C LYS A 540 -6.13 -34.02 16.28
N ASN A 541 -6.00 -34.73 17.39
CA ASN A 541 -6.70 -34.43 18.64
C ASN A 541 -6.34 -33.02 19.17
N TYR A 542 -5.06 -32.69 19.25
CA TYR A 542 -4.64 -31.34 19.68
C TYR A 542 -5.03 -30.27 18.66
N ALA A 543 -4.91 -30.56 17.37
CA ALA A 543 -5.26 -29.63 16.31
C ALA A 543 -6.74 -29.30 16.29
N ASP A 544 -7.64 -30.30 16.42
CA ASP A 544 -9.09 -30.10 16.52
C ASP A 544 -9.46 -29.25 17.74
N LYS A 545 -8.83 -29.54 18.89
CA LYS A 545 -9.07 -28.76 20.12
C LYS A 545 -8.56 -27.33 20.01
N ALA A 546 -7.33 -27.14 19.53
CA ALA A 546 -6.72 -25.82 19.38
C ALA A 546 -7.44 -24.98 18.31
N PHE A 547 -7.87 -25.60 17.21
CA PHE A 547 -8.67 -24.93 16.17
C PHE A 547 -9.95 -24.34 16.75
N LYS A 548 -10.64 -25.07 17.63
CA LYS A 548 -11.82 -24.56 18.33
C LYS A 548 -11.45 -23.49 19.37
N LEU A 549 -10.41 -23.72 20.17
CA LEU A 549 -10.01 -22.86 21.29
C LEU A 549 -9.53 -21.47 20.83
N PHE A 550 -8.91 -21.38 19.65
CA PHE A 550 -8.44 -20.12 19.06
C PHE A 550 -9.42 -19.55 18.02
N SER A 551 -10.67 -20.01 18.03
CA SER A 551 -11.75 -19.39 17.27
C SER A 551 -12.26 -18.11 17.93
N LYS A 552 -12.98 -17.29 17.17
CA LYS A 552 -13.56 -16.04 17.67
C LYS A 552 -14.46 -16.24 18.90
N GLU A 553 -15.21 -17.34 18.97
CA GLU A 553 -16.09 -17.66 20.09
C GLU A 553 -15.36 -17.69 21.43
N PHE A 554 -14.16 -18.27 21.47
CA PHE A 554 -13.39 -18.46 22.71
C PHE A 554 -12.41 -17.31 22.97
N LEU A 555 -11.90 -16.67 21.92
CA LEU A 555 -11.00 -15.52 22.06
C LEU A 555 -11.72 -14.24 22.49
N ASP A 556 -12.95 -14.01 22.02
CA ASP A 556 -13.77 -12.84 22.35
C ASP A 556 -14.65 -13.07 23.61
N ASP A 557 -14.32 -14.06 24.45
CA ASP A 557 -15.09 -14.39 25.66
C ASP A 557 -14.93 -13.30 26.74
N ASP A 558 -16.00 -12.56 27.01
CA ASP A 558 -16.07 -11.51 28.04
C ASP A 558 -15.81 -12.02 29.48
N GLN A 559 -15.90 -13.34 29.70
CA GLN A 559 -15.56 -13.97 30.99
C GLN A 559 -14.13 -14.47 31.07
N TYR A 560 -13.33 -14.28 30.01
CA TYR A 560 -11.92 -14.64 29.92
C TYR A 560 -11.65 -16.11 30.32
N ARG A 561 -12.55 -17.04 29.97
CA ARG A 561 -12.44 -18.43 30.44
C ARG A 561 -11.19 -19.13 29.95
N LEU A 562 -10.75 -18.85 28.72
CA LEU A 562 -9.49 -19.38 28.20
C LEU A 562 -8.31 -18.94 29.08
N HIS A 563 -8.18 -17.63 29.33
CA HIS A 563 -7.13 -17.06 30.18
C HIS A 563 -7.16 -17.65 31.59
N ARG A 564 -8.35 -17.70 32.20
CA ARG A 564 -8.55 -18.19 33.57
C ARG A 564 -8.31 -19.70 33.70
N SER A 565 -8.66 -20.48 32.67
CA SER A 565 -8.38 -21.91 32.64
C SER A 565 -6.88 -22.17 32.61
N LEU A 566 -6.12 -21.43 31.79
CA LEU A 566 -4.66 -21.54 31.75
C LEU A 566 -4.04 -21.16 33.11
N LEU A 567 -4.45 -20.04 33.72
CA LEU A 567 -3.97 -19.61 35.03
C LEU A 567 -4.28 -20.60 36.16
N SER A 568 -5.37 -21.36 36.02
CA SER A 568 -5.75 -22.41 36.97
C SER A 568 -4.73 -23.56 37.00
N PHE A 569 -3.98 -23.75 35.91
CA PHE A 569 -2.88 -24.72 35.86
C PHE A 569 -1.55 -24.08 36.28
N ASP A 570 -1.09 -23.07 35.55
CA ASP A 570 0.21 -22.43 35.78
C ASP A 570 0.27 -20.99 35.22
N ASN A 571 1.36 -20.28 35.47
CA ASN A 571 1.65 -18.99 34.87
C ASN A 571 2.03 -19.13 33.38
N TYR A 572 1.04 -18.95 32.51
CA TYR A 572 1.26 -18.92 31.06
C TYR A 572 1.70 -17.53 30.53
N LEU A 573 1.82 -16.51 31.39
CA LEU A 573 2.05 -15.15 30.93
C LEU A 573 3.47 -14.97 30.38
N VAL A 574 3.53 -14.48 29.14
CA VAL A 574 4.78 -14.27 28.41
C VAL A 574 5.26 -12.81 28.53
N LYS A 575 6.58 -12.61 28.43
CA LYS A 575 7.19 -11.28 28.49
C LYS A 575 6.78 -10.41 27.30
N ASP A 576 6.54 -9.13 27.57
CA ASP A 576 6.39 -8.09 26.56
C ASP A 576 7.06 -6.80 27.03
N GLY A 577 8.36 -6.68 26.71
CA GLY A 577 9.22 -5.66 27.30
C GLY A 577 9.31 -5.82 28.82
N ALA A 578 9.00 -4.76 29.56
CA ALA A 578 8.93 -4.76 31.03
C ALA A 578 7.61 -5.33 31.58
N ASN A 579 6.65 -5.67 30.73
CA ASN A 579 5.32 -6.13 31.12
C ASN A 579 5.19 -7.65 30.91
N ARG A 580 4.09 -8.21 31.43
CA ARG A 580 3.58 -9.54 31.10
C ARG A 580 2.24 -9.40 30.40
N THR A 581 1.97 -10.23 29.39
CA THR A 581 0.75 -10.16 28.59
C THR A 581 -0.12 -11.39 28.78
N PHE A 582 -1.43 -11.16 28.88
CA PHE A 582 -2.48 -12.18 28.83
C PHE A 582 -2.79 -12.64 27.39
N CYS A 583 -2.20 -11.98 26.39
CA CYS A 583 -2.49 -12.12 24.96
C CYS A 583 -3.90 -11.65 24.59
N ARG A 584 -3.97 -10.67 23.68
CA ARG A 584 -5.23 -10.09 23.23
C ARG A 584 -5.89 -10.94 22.14
N GLU A 585 -7.19 -10.76 22.00
CA GLU A 585 -8.05 -11.29 20.95
C GLU A 585 -7.80 -10.68 19.55
N VAL A 586 -6.83 -9.77 19.40
CA VAL A 586 -6.57 -9.08 18.13
C VAL A 586 -5.64 -9.89 17.23
N TYR A 587 -6.11 -10.22 16.02
CA TYR A 587 -5.33 -10.96 15.01
C TYR A 587 -5.54 -10.48 13.56
N ARG A 588 -5.91 -9.21 13.35
CA ARG A 588 -6.12 -8.69 11.96
C ARG A 588 -4.87 -8.67 11.09
N THR A 589 -3.69 -8.55 11.69
CA THR A 589 -2.40 -8.50 10.99
C THR A 589 -1.48 -9.57 11.54
N VAL A 590 -0.45 -9.93 10.79
CA VAL A 590 0.58 -10.89 11.22
C VAL A 590 1.29 -10.38 12.48
N ARG A 591 1.57 -9.07 12.52
CA ARG A 591 2.10 -8.39 13.71
C ARG A 591 1.20 -8.59 14.93
N HIS A 592 -0.12 -8.44 14.76
CA HIS A 592 -1.06 -8.66 15.88
C HIS A 592 -0.98 -10.11 16.38
N ARG A 593 -0.91 -11.11 15.50
CA ARG A 593 -0.78 -12.52 15.90
C ARG A 593 0.51 -12.75 16.69
N ASN A 594 1.64 -12.25 16.16
CA ASN A 594 2.98 -12.39 16.77
C ASN A 594 3.13 -11.62 18.10
N GLU A 595 2.44 -10.50 18.28
CA GLU A 595 2.47 -9.74 19.53
C GLU A 595 1.56 -10.35 20.63
N ASN A 596 0.66 -11.30 20.28
CA ASN A 596 -0.34 -11.90 21.17
C ASN A 596 -0.15 -13.42 21.35
N TRP A 597 -1.14 -14.25 21.03
CA TRP A 597 -1.15 -15.66 21.44
C TRP A 597 -0.07 -16.51 20.79
N ARG A 598 0.47 -16.12 19.63
CA ARG A 598 1.62 -16.82 19.07
C ARG A 598 2.82 -16.84 20.02
N LYS A 599 2.98 -15.86 20.90
CA LYS A 599 4.00 -15.92 21.96
C LYS A 599 3.83 -17.11 22.91
N VAL A 600 2.61 -17.64 23.09
CA VAL A 600 2.36 -18.79 23.96
C VAL A 600 2.87 -20.09 23.35
N PHE A 601 2.89 -20.20 22.01
CA PHE A 601 3.18 -21.45 21.32
C PHE A 601 4.28 -21.36 20.25
N GLU A 602 4.87 -20.20 20.04
CA GLU A 602 6.01 -19.97 19.16
C GLU A 602 7.21 -19.44 19.93
N ASN A 603 8.40 -19.59 19.33
CA ASN A 603 9.66 -19.08 19.87
C ASN A 603 9.98 -19.64 21.27
N LEU A 604 10.19 -20.96 21.34
CA LEU A 604 10.50 -21.75 22.57
C LEU A 604 11.93 -21.53 23.10
N ASN A 605 12.39 -20.28 23.05
CA ASN A 605 13.75 -19.89 23.40
C ASN A 605 13.85 -19.33 24.83
N THR A 606 12.72 -19.12 25.51
CA THR A 606 12.69 -18.67 26.91
C THR A 606 11.89 -19.63 27.79
N PHE A 607 12.24 -19.66 29.08
CA PHE A 607 11.52 -20.45 30.08
C PHE A 607 10.02 -20.11 30.10
N ASP A 608 9.67 -18.82 30.05
CA ASP A 608 8.27 -18.37 30.05
C ASP A 608 7.49 -18.93 28.85
N ASN A 609 8.07 -18.93 27.65
CA ASN A 609 7.43 -19.48 26.45
C ASN A 609 7.25 -21.00 26.53
N ILE A 610 8.25 -21.73 27.06
CA ILE A 610 8.18 -23.17 27.26
C ILE A 610 7.08 -23.50 28.28
N ASN A 611 7.03 -22.78 29.40
CA ASN A 611 6.01 -22.96 30.42
C ASN A 611 4.61 -22.66 29.88
N ALA A 612 4.47 -21.60 29.09
CA ALA A 612 3.21 -21.23 28.46
C ALA A 612 2.71 -22.34 27.49
N LEU A 613 3.59 -22.91 26.67
CA LEU A 613 3.24 -24.02 25.77
C LEU A 613 2.85 -25.28 26.57
N GLN A 614 3.58 -25.61 27.64
CA GLN A 614 3.24 -26.76 28.52
C GLN A 614 1.90 -26.55 29.23
N THR A 615 1.61 -25.32 29.65
CA THR A 615 0.31 -24.97 30.25
C THR A 615 -0.82 -25.13 29.24
N LEU A 616 -0.59 -24.70 27.98
CA LEU A 616 -1.53 -24.92 26.89
C LEU A 616 -1.72 -26.41 26.59
N GLN A 617 -0.64 -27.21 26.57
CA GLN A 617 -0.72 -28.65 26.36
C GLN A 617 -1.60 -29.31 27.43
N ARG A 618 -1.38 -28.99 28.71
CA ARG A 618 -2.19 -29.51 29.82
C ARG A 618 -3.67 -29.16 29.67
N LEU A 619 -3.99 -27.95 29.21
CA LEU A 619 -5.38 -27.60 28.89
C LEU A 619 -5.94 -28.46 27.76
N LEU A 620 -5.18 -28.69 26.69
CA LEU A 620 -5.61 -29.55 25.58
C LEU A 620 -5.78 -31.01 26.01
N ASP A 621 -5.02 -31.51 26.99
CA ASP A 621 -5.17 -32.85 27.54
C ASP A 621 -6.48 -33.00 28.30
N GLU A 622 -6.80 -32.04 29.16
CA GLU A 622 -7.99 -32.06 30.03
C GLU A 622 -9.30 -31.79 29.28
N LEU A 623 -9.26 -31.09 28.15
CA LEU A 623 -10.48 -30.78 27.38
C LEU A 623 -11.06 -32.02 26.69
N PRO A 624 -12.38 -32.28 26.76
CA PRO A 624 -13.02 -33.29 25.93
C PRO A 624 -13.03 -32.89 24.45
N ALA A 625 -13.21 -33.84 23.53
CA ALA A 625 -13.19 -33.56 22.09
C ALA A 625 -14.29 -32.58 21.64
N ASP A 626 -15.45 -32.61 22.31
CA ASP A 626 -16.63 -31.79 22.03
C ASP A 626 -16.80 -30.61 23.00
N PHE A 627 -15.71 -30.17 23.66
CA PHE A 627 -15.75 -29.15 24.70
C PHE A 627 -16.48 -27.86 24.27
N ASN A 628 -17.09 -27.17 25.22
CA ASN A 628 -17.73 -25.86 25.02
C ASN A 628 -17.29 -24.90 26.14
N ALA A 629 -17.87 -23.68 26.18
CA ALA A 629 -17.55 -22.71 27.22
C ALA A 629 -17.71 -23.26 28.65
N ASN A 630 -18.72 -24.10 28.92
CA ASN A 630 -18.94 -24.69 30.24
C ASN A 630 -17.84 -25.71 30.61
N SER A 631 -17.20 -26.33 29.62
CA SER A 631 -16.06 -27.22 29.88
C SER A 631 -14.88 -26.45 30.49
N LEU A 632 -14.67 -25.19 30.09
CA LEU A 632 -13.65 -24.31 30.68
C LEU A 632 -14.05 -23.86 32.09
N ASP A 633 -15.34 -23.59 32.34
CA ASP A 633 -15.83 -23.29 33.69
C ASP A 633 -15.54 -24.46 34.65
N GLY A 634 -15.76 -25.70 34.22
CA GLY A 634 -15.43 -26.90 35.01
C GLY A 634 -13.93 -27.03 35.33
N ILE A 635 -13.05 -26.66 34.40
CA ILE A 635 -11.59 -26.60 34.63
C ILE A 635 -11.26 -25.54 35.68
N ILE A 636 -11.84 -24.34 35.55
CA ILE A 636 -11.62 -23.23 36.49
C ILE A 636 -12.07 -23.61 37.91
N GLU A 637 -13.23 -24.25 38.06
CA GLU A 637 -13.74 -24.69 39.36
C GLU A 637 -12.85 -25.77 39.99
N THR A 638 -12.46 -26.76 39.18
CA THR A 638 -11.70 -27.93 39.65
C THR A 638 -10.27 -27.56 40.06
N TYR A 639 -9.57 -26.81 39.21
CA TYR A 639 -8.14 -26.52 39.36
C TYR A 639 -7.90 -25.15 40.00
N GLY A 640 -8.74 -24.15 39.71
CA GLY A 640 -8.57 -22.79 40.23
C GLY A 640 -8.75 -22.69 41.75
N SER A 641 -9.51 -23.61 42.37
CA SER A 641 -9.67 -23.69 43.83
C SER A 641 -8.37 -24.05 44.57
N GLN A 642 -7.40 -24.66 43.88
CA GLN A 642 -6.11 -25.08 44.42
C GLN A 642 -5.04 -23.97 44.33
N VAL A 643 -5.33 -22.90 43.59
CA VAL A 643 -4.38 -21.81 43.35
C VAL A 643 -4.35 -20.85 44.54
N ASN A 644 -3.15 -20.67 45.11
CA ASN A 644 -2.89 -19.89 46.32
C ASN A 644 -1.76 -18.87 46.12
N ASP A 645 -1.60 -18.35 44.89
CA ASP A 645 -0.71 -17.24 44.56
C ASP A 645 -1.49 -16.12 43.84
N TRP A 646 -0.78 -15.12 43.31
CA TRP A 646 -1.39 -13.97 42.63
C TRP A 646 -2.37 -14.33 41.49
N ARG A 647 -2.27 -15.52 40.89
CA ARG A 647 -3.16 -15.96 39.81
C ARG A 647 -4.61 -16.06 40.27
N ILE A 648 -4.85 -16.38 41.55
CA ILE A 648 -6.22 -16.55 42.10
C ILE A 648 -7.08 -15.29 41.92
N TYR A 649 -6.45 -14.12 41.95
CA TYR A 649 -7.12 -12.83 41.76
C TYR A 649 -7.72 -12.73 40.36
N PHE A 650 -6.98 -13.13 39.33
CA PHE A 650 -7.47 -13.14 37.94
C PHE A 650 -8.45 -14.28 37.68
N ILE A 651 -8.25 -15.43 38.32
CA ILE A 651 -9.15 -16.60 38.20
C ILE A 651 -10.54 -16.29 38.77
N LYS A 652 -10.63 -15.57 39.90
CA LYS A 652 -11.92 -15.23 40.53
C LYS A 652 -12.54 -13.94 39.99
N HIS A 653 -11.72 -13.01 39.52
CA HIS A 653 -12.15 -11.69 39.07
C HIS A 653 -11.76 -11.44 37.61
N PRO A 654 -12.57 -11.89 36.62
CA PRO A 654 -12.35 -11.55 35.21
C PRO A 654 -12.30 -10.03 34.98
N GLU A 655 -12.91 -9.23 35.84
CA GLU A 655 -12.89 -7.77 35.78
C GLU A 655 -11.46 -7.20 35.90
N ALA A 656 -10.54 -7.90 36.58
CA ALA A 656 -9.14 -7.49 36.68
C ALA A 656 -8.40 -7.63 35.33
N ILE A 657 -8.73 -8.67 34.55
CA ILE A 657 -8.22 -8.80 33.16
C ILE A 657 -8.87 -7.73 32.28
N ARG A 658 -10.18 -7.51 32.41
CA ARG A 658 -10.93 -6.51 31.65
C ARG A 658 -10.41 -5.09 31.82
N TYR A 659 -9.96 -4.73 33.02
CA TYR A 659 -9.33 -3.42 33.25
C TYR A 659 -8.11 -3.20 32.36
N CYS A 660 -7.33 -4.26 32.11
CA CYS A 660 -6.14 -4.23 31.28
C CYS A 660 -6.53 -4.14 29.79
N GLN A 661 -6.81 -2.95 29.27
CA GLN A 661 -7.27 -2.76 27.87
C GLN A 661 -6.28 -3.28 26.81
N LYS A 662 -4.98 -3.32 27.15
CA LYS A 662 -3.92 -3.93 26.31
C LYS A 662 -3.51 -5.33 26.79
N TYR A 663 -4.24 -5.90 27.75
CA TYR A 663 -4.02 -7.22 28.34
C TYR A 663 -2.65 -7.34 28.97
N GLN A 664 -2.12 -6.23 29.50
CA GLN A 664 -0.78 -6.16 30.07
C GLN A 664 -0.84 -5.84 31.55
N ILE A 665 0.05 -6.49 32.30
CA ILE A 665 0.33 -6.22 33.71
C ILE A 665 1.82 -6.02 33.91
N ARG A 666 2.19 -5.37 35.01
CA ARG A 666 3.60 -5.17 35.38
C ARG A 666 3.88 -5.71 36.76
N PHE A 667 4.91 -6.54 36.85
CA PHE A 667 5.48 -6.99 38.10
C PHE A 667 6.58 -6.00 38.52
N ILE A 668 6.41 -5.36 39.67
CA ILE A 668 7.46 -4.57 40.32
C ILE A 668 8.19 -5.45 41.35
N SER A 669 7.46 -6.33 42.01
CA SER A 669 7.98 -7.41 42.84
C SER A 669 7.07 -8.64 42.70
N HIS A 670 7.36 -9.71 43.43
CA HIS A 670 6.48 -10.89 43.48
C HIS A 670 5.06 -10.53 43.93
N ASP A 671 4.93 -9.55 44.83
CA ASP A 671 3.66 -9.15 45.40
C ASP A 671 3.08 -7.87 44.78
N GLU A 672 3.90 -6.98 44.22
CA GLU A 672 3.39 -5.73 43.63
C GLU A 672 3.14 -5.91 42.14
N ILE A 673 1.87 -6.12 41.79
CA ILE A 673 1.40 -6.32 40.42
C ILE A 673 0.47 -5.18 40.05
N TYR A 674 0.79 -4.48 38.97
CA TYR A 674 -0.01 -3.39 38.44
C TYR A 674 -0.79 -3.80 37.19
N LEU A 675 -2.08 -3.50 37.21
CA LEU A 675 -3.00 -3.60 36.08
C LEU A 675 -2.87 -2.34 35.23
N LEU A 676 -2.58 -2.49 33.93
CA LEU A 676 -2.30 -1.34 33.08
C LEU A 676 -3.46 -1.07 32.13
N SER A 677 -4.06 0.13 32.19
CA SER A 677 -5.04 0.54 31.18
C SER A 677 -4.38 0.88 29.84
N SER A 678 -3.08 1.17 29.87
CA SER A 678 -2.23 1.47 28.70
C SER A 678 -1.00 0.55 28.66
N ARG A 679 -0.03 0.80 27.78
CA ARG A 679 1.23 0.01 27.74
C ARG A 679 2.23 0.40 28.84
N GLN A 680 2.14 1.60 29.39
CA GLN A 680 3.12 2.17 30.31
C GLN A 680 2.44 2.70 31.58
N MET A 681 3.22 2.85 32.66
CA MET A 681 2.73 3.38 33.94
C MET A 681 2.50 4.91 33.94
N ASN A 682 2.72 5.58 32.81
CA ASN A 682 2.30 6.97 32.63
C ASN A 682 0.81 7.11 32.25
N GLY A 683 0.16 6.00 31.87
CA GLY A 683 -1.29 5.92 31.77
C GLY A 683 -1.91 5.48 33.09
N ALA A 684 -3.24 5.64 33.18
CA ALA A 684 -3.99 5.16 34.35
C ALA A 684 -3.70 3.68 34.62
N HIS A 685 -3.42 3.36 35.88
CA HIS A 685 -3.19 1.99 36.31
C HIS A 685 -3.74 1.78 37.72
N ALA A 686 -3.99 0.52 38.03
CA ALA A 686 -4.47 0.04 39.31
C ALA A 686 -3.47 -0.98 39.89
N GLU A 687 -3.44 -1.15 41.20
CA GLU A 687 -2.71 -2.24 41.83
C GLU A 687 -3.67 -3.43 42.02
N LEU A 688 -3.23 -4.64 41.69
CA LEU A 688 -4.09 -5.84 41.60
C LEU A 688 -4.89 -6.11 42.87
N ARG A 689 -4.24 -6.13 44.03
CA ARG A 689 -4.86 -6.55 45.29
C ARG A 689 -5.85 -5.51 45.80
N THR A 690 -5.51 -4.23 45.73
CA THR A 690 -6.43 -3.12 46.03
C THR A 690 -7.59 -3.07 45.05
N TYR A 691 -7.36 -3.33 43.77
CA TYR A 691 -8.43 -3.34 42.77
C TYR A 691 -9.41 -4.49 43.01
N VAL A 692 -8.91 -5.69 43.33
CA VAL A 692 -9.77 -6.82 43.71
C VAL A 692 -10.52 -6.53 45.01
N LEU A 693 -9.86 -5.92 46.01
CA LEU A 693 -10.54 -5.48 47.22
C LEU A 693 -11.70 -4.55 46.90
N TYR A 694 -11.49 -3.57 46.01
CA TYR A 694 -12.53 -2.68 45.54
C TYR A 694 -13.69 -3.42 44.85
N LEU A 695 -13.40 -4.39 43.99
CA LEU A 695 -14.41 -5.22 43.33
C LEU A 695 -15.24 -6.07 44.33
N GLU A 696 -14.60 -6.66 45.33
CA GLU A 696 -15.27 -7.42 46.38
C GLU A 696 -16.18 -6.53 47.24
N LEU A 697 -15.68 -5.36 47.63
CA LEU A 697 -16.48 -4.38 48.36
C LEU A 697 -17.67 -3.90 47.52
N LEU A 698 -17.51 -3.69 46.21
CA LEU A 698 -18.61 -3.35 45.29
C LEU A 698 -19.67 -4.45 45.19
N LYS A 699 -19.26 -5.72 45.01
CA LYS A 699 -20.19 -6.86 44.87
C LYS A 699 -21.12 -7.00 46.08
N GLN A 700 -20.68 -6.56 47.24
CA GLN A 700 -21.44 -6.66 48.48
C GLN A 700 -22.37 -5.48 48.76
N GLN A 701 -22.30 -4.39 47.99
CA GLN A 701 -23.19 -3.23 48.12
C GLN A 701 -24.61 -3.45 47.55
N GLY A 702 -25.09 -4.69 47.44
CA GLY A 702 -26.46 -4.98 46.99
C GLY A 702 -27.52 -4.23 47.83
N ILE A 703 -28.25 -3.30 47.17
CA ILE A 703 -29.47 -2.56 47.57
C ILE A 703 -29.42 -1.69 48.85
N ASP A 704 -28.57 -1.94 49.84
CA ASP A 704 -28.65 -1.25 51.15
C ASP A 704 -27.47 -0.32 51.53
N ASN A 705 -26.57 0.02 50.59
CA ASN A 705 -25.72 1.23 50.65
C ASN A 705 -25.06 1.59 52.02
N LYS A 706 -24.67 0.61 52.84
CA LYS A 706 -24.17 0.87 54.20
C LYS A 706 -22.93 0.03 54.53
N ILE A 707 -21.75 0.62 54.34
CA ILE A 707 -20.55 0.21 55.08
C ILE A 707 -20.60 0.92 56.43
N ASN A 708 -21.38 0.40 57.39
CA ASN A 708 -21.50 0.85 58.79
C ASN A 708 -21.86 2.33 59.08
N ASP A 709 -21.78 3.25 58.12
CA ASP A 709 -22.19 4.66 58.21
C ASP A 709 -22.98 5.04 56.95
N ALA A 710 -24.11 5.72 57.12
CA ALA A 710 -25.16 5.86 56.11
C ALA A 710 -24.80 6.66 54.83
N ASN A 711 -23.56 7.16 54.70
CA ASN A 711 -23.13 8.07 53.63
C ASN A 711 -21.78 7.70 52.99
N ALA A 712 -21.18 6.56 53.33
CA ALA A 712 -19.86 6.17 52.82
C ALA A 712 -19.92 5.82 51.32
N ILE A 713 -19.09 6.48 50.50
CA ILE A 713 -19.02 6.25 49.05
C ILE A 713 -17.73 5.51 48.72
N LEU A 714 -17.87 4.34 48.08
CA LEU A 714 -16.74 3.55 47.61
C LEU A 714 -16.30 4.05 46.21
N ASP A 715 -15.01 4.27 46.06
CA ASP A 715 -14.38 4.75 44.81
C ASP A 715 -12.97 4.13 44.69
N TYR A 716 -12.34 4.27 43.53
CA TYR A 716 -10.97 3.79 43.29
C TYR A 716 -10.09 4.90 42.72
N GLU A 717 -8.98 5.18 43.41
CA GLU A 717 -7.96 6.12 42.98
C GLU A 717 -7.01 5.42 42.00
N TYR A 718 -7.21 5.67 40.71
CA TYR A 718 -6.24 5.30 39.68
C TYR A 718 -5.11 6.34 39.63
N VAL A 719 -3.89 5.89 39.35
CA VAL A 719 -2.74 6.80 39.21
C VAL A 719 -2.13 6.68 37.81
N ALA A 720 -1.40 7.71 37.38
CA ALA A 720 -0.80 7.80 36.05
C ALA A 720 0.70 8.15 36.11
N ASN A 721 1.34 7.85 37.23
CA ASN A 721 2.77 8.01 37.42
C ASN A 721 3.31 6.89 38.32
N SER A 722 4.63 6.74 38.41
CA SER A 722 5.28 5.67 39.18
C SER A 722 5.55 6.03 40.65
N ILE A 723 5.14 7.22 41.10
CA ILE A 723 5.42 7.74 42.44
C ILE A 723 4.19 7.48 43.33
N ASP A 724 3.02 7.87 42.86
CA ASP A 724 1.76 7.70 43.55
C ASP A 724 1.30 6.24 43.50
N LYS A 725 0.63 5.79 44.57
CA LYS A 725 0.12 4.43 44.66
C LYS A 725 -1.41 4.42 44.49
N PRO A 726 -1.96 3.55 43.62
CA PRO A 726 -3.40 3.34 43.55
C PRO A 726 -3.98 2.94 44.90
N ALA A 727 -5.23 3.35 45.14
CA ALA A 727 -5.87 3.13 46.43
C ALA A 727 -7.37 2.87 46.29
N VAL A 728 -7.91 2.05 47.18
CA VAL A 728 -9.36 2.04 47.44
C VAL A 728 -9.70 3.26 48.29
N LEU A 729 -10.73 4.00 47.89
CA LEU A 729 -11.23 5.16 48.62
C LEU A 729 -12.58 4.83 49.24
N VAL A 730 -12.71 5.06 50.55
CA VAL A 730 -14.01 5.11 51.23
C VAL A 730 -14.22 6.54 51.70
N LYS A 731 -14.91 7.32 50.88
CA LYS A 731 -15.25 8.73 51.16
C LYS A 731 -16.38 8.80 52.19
N ASN A 732 -16.41 9.88 52.98
CA ASN A 732 -17.35 10.09 54.09
C ASN A 732 -17.25 9.03 55.21
N TRP A 733 -16.13 8.33 55.31
CA TRP A 733 -15.86 7.44 56.43
C TRP A 733 -15.51 8.29 57.65
N ASN A 734 -16.29 8.24 58.74
CA ASN A 734 -16.02 9.04 59.96
C ASN A 734 -15.74 10.54 59.69
N ASN A 735 -16.51 11.19 58.79
CA ASN A 735 -16.30 12.58 58.35
C ASN A 735 -14.97 12.86 57.62
N GLY A 736 -14.37 11.84 57.00
CA GLY A 736 -13.14 11.93 56.21
C GLY A 736 -13.10 10.92 55.05
N THR A 737 -11.91 10.67 54.53
CA THR A 737 -11.64 9.70 53.46
C THR A 737 -10.64 8.66 53.98
N LEU A 738 -11.04 7.39 53.98
CA LEU A 738 -10.14 6.27 54.22
C LEU A 738 -9.53 5.84 52.88
N LYS A 739 -8.20 5.89 52.77
CA LYS A 739 -7.44 5.37 51.63
C LYS A 739 -6.77 4.06 52.01
N ILE A 740 -6.97 3.02 51.21
CA ILE A 740 -6.34 1.72 51.39
C ILE A 740 -5.42 1.44 50.20
N LYS A 741 -4.11 1.37 50.46
CA LYS A 741 -3.05 1.14 49.47
C LYS A 741 -2.42 -0.23 49.68
N PHE A 742 -1.72 -0.74 48.67
CA PHE A 742 -0.87 -1.92 48.81
C PHE A 742 0.59 -1.56 48.52
N SER A 743 1.48 -1.97 49.41
CA SER A 743 2.89 -1.61 49.36
C SER A 743 3.73 -2.63 50.12
N GLN A 744 4.87 -3.04 49.55
CA GLN A 744 5.83 -3.92 50.23
C GLN A 744 5.19 -5.22 50.77
N GLY A 745 4.23 -5.78 50.03
CA GLY A 745 3.54 -7.02 50.41
C GLY A 745 2.42 -6.85 51.45
N GLN A 746 2.09 -5.61 51.86
CA GLN A 746 1.09 -5.35 52.90
C GLN A 746 0.09 -4.28 52.47
N PHE A 747 -1.12 -4.37 53.04
CA PHE A 747 -2.12 -3.31 52.91
C PHE A 747 -1.87 -2.23 53.95
N LEU A 748 -1.92 -0.98 53.53
CA LEU A 748 -1.74 0.21 54.36
C LEU A 748 -3.02 1.03 54.35
N ALA A 749 -3.49 1.43 55.54
CA ALA A 749 -4.65 2.31 55.70
C ALA A 749 -4.21 3.70 56.14
N GLU A 750 -4.67 4.70 55.39
CA GLU A 750 -4.45 6.13 55.66
C GLU A 750 -5.81 6.81 55.86
N PHE A 751 -5.98 7.52 56.96
CA PHE A 751 -7.20 8.28 57.23
C PHE A 751 -6.97 9.78 57.04
N TYR A 752 -7.75 10.39 56.15
CA TYR A 752 -7.72 11.81 55.86
C TYR A 752 -8.97 12.48 56.41
N GLY A 753 -8.82 13.44 57.31
CA GLY A 753 -9.93 14.28 57.77
C GLY A 753 -9.97 15.62 57.03
N LEU A 754 -11.09 16.32 57.16
CA LEU A 754 -11.24 17.67 56.64
C LEU A 754 -10.68 18.69 57.63
N ASP A 755 -9.79 19.57 57.19
CA ASP A 755 -9.34 20.71 57.97
C ASP A 755 -10.42 21.80 58.05
N GLN A 756 -10.13 22.87 58.81
CA GLN A 756 -11.04 24.01 59.03
C GLN A 756 -11.37 24.79 57.73
N HIS A 757 -10.65 24.52 56.64
CA HIS A 757 -10.82 25.11 55.32
C HIS A 757 -11.41 24.13 54.30
N GLY A 758 -11.72 22.89 54.71
CA GLY A 758 -12.28 21.85 53.86
C GLY A 758 -11.27 21.08 53.02
N ASN A 759 -9.96 21.19 53.28
CA ASN A 759 -8.94 20.39 52.60
C ASN A 759 -8.71 19.06 53.33
N GLU A 760 -8.42 18.00 52.58
CA GLU A 760 -8.04 16.71 53.15
C GLU A 760 -6.63 16.76 53.77
N GLN A 761 -6.52 16.47 55.06
CA GLN A 761 -5.26 16.35 55.79
C GLN A 761 -5.13 14.94 56.38
N LEU A 762 -3.97 14.31 56.20
CA LEU A 762 -3.67 13.01 56.79
C LEU A 762 -3.73 13.14 58.32
N LEU A 763 -4.65 12.43 58.96
CA LEU A 763 -4.84 12.43 60.41
C LEU A 763 -4.16 11.22 61.06
N GLU A 764 -4.16 10.07 60.38
CA GLU A 764 -3.62 8.83 60.94
C GLU A 764 -3.04 7.95 59.82
N LEU A 765 -1.79 7.53 60.00
CA LEU A 765 -1.13 6.52 59.18
C LEU A 765 -0.95 5.29 60.06
N ASN A 766 -1.70 4.23 59.78
CA ASN A 766 -1.56 2.98 60.52
C ASN A 766 -0.92 1.91 59.62
N GLN A 767 0.36 1.65 59.88
CA GLN A 767 1.07 0.54 59.26
C GLN A 767 0.72 -0.81 59.92
N ASP A 768 0.25 -0.78 61.18
CA ASP A 768 -0.03 -1.99 61.98
C ASP A 768 -1.53 -2.35 62.10
N ILE A 769 -2.44 -1.53 61.55
CA ILE A 769 -3.87 -1.86 61.56
C ILE A 769 -4.19 -2.71 60.33
N ASP A 770 -4.70 -3.92 60.58
CA ASP A 770 -5.31 -4.76 59.55
C ASP A 770 -6.51 -4.00 58.93
N PRO A 771 -6.42 -3.49 57.69
CA PRO A 771 -7.49 -2.71 57.08
C PRO A 771 -8.79 -3.53 56.94
N PHE A 772 -8.71 -4.85 57.01
CA PHE A 772 -9.85 -5.76 56.94
C PHE A 772 -10.64 -5.84 58.23
N SER A 773 -10.03 -5.47 59.37
CA SER A 773 -10.73 -5.36 60.66
C SER A 773 -11.82 -4.26 60.64
N LEU A 774 -11.70 -3.30 59.72
CA LEU A 774 -12.67 -2.22 59.50
C LEU A 774 -13.95 -2.71 58.79
N PHE A 775 -13.91 -3.88 58.13
CA PHE A 775 -15.00 -4.45 57.35
C PHE A 775 -15.50 -5.78 57.94
N LYS A 776 -16.00 -5.74 59.19
CA LYS A 776 -16.38 -6.93 60.00
C LYS A 776 -17.24 -7.99 59.30
N ASN A 777 -18.13 -7.60 58.38
CA ASN A 777 -19.02 -8.52 57.67
C ASN A 777 -18.33 -9.26 56.50
N VAL A 778 -17.14 -8.80 56.11
CA VAL A 778 -16.43 -9.21 54.90
C VAL A 778 -15.02 -9.70 55.18
N GLN A 779 -14.57 -9.51 56.43
CA GLN A 779 -13.24 -9.83 56.90
C GLN A 779 -12.83 -11.25 56.51
N ASN A 780 -13.68 -12.28 56.64
CA ASN A 780 -13.30 -13.65 56.29
C ASN A 780 -13.14 -13.89 54.78
N VAL A 781 -13.98 -13.29 53.93
CA VAL A 781 -13.90 -13.41 52.46
C VAL A 781 -12.69 -12.65 51.94
N ILE A 782 -12.52 -11.40 52.39
CA ILE A 782 -11.37 -10.58 52.02
C ILE A 782 -10.07 -11.18 52.56
N LEU A 783 -10.01 -11.64 53.81
CA LEU A 783 -8.83 -12.30 54.36
C LEU A 783 -8.47 -13.57 53.59
N SER A 784 -9.46 -14.35 53.12
CA SER A 784 -9.20 -15.55 52.33
C SER A 784 -8.62 -15.28 50.93
N LEU A 785 -8.90 -14.09 50.37
CA LEU A 785 -8.38 -13.66 49.07
C LEU A 785 -7.09 -12.85 49.20
N VAL A 786 -6.96 -12.08 50.27
CA VAL A 786 -5.85 -11.13 50.47
C VAL A 786 -4.67 -11.76 51.19
N LYS A 787 -4.87 -12.69 52.13
CA LYS A 787 -3.78 -13.44 52.78
C LYS A 787 -3.32 -14.63 51.94
N VAL A 788 -3.23 -14.41 50.64
CA VAL A 788 -2.52 -15.30 49.74
C VAL A 788 -1.03 -15.03 49.95
N THR A 789 -0.50 -15.65 51.00
CA THR A 789 0.93 -15.67 51.35
C THR A 789 1.56 -16.97 50.86
N ASN A 790 2.59 -16.81 50.02
CA ASN A 790 3.67 -17.75 49.69
C ASN A 790 3.31 -19.25 49.59
N ALA A 791 3.34 -19.76 48.36
CA ALA A 791 3.81 -21.11 48.08
C ALA A 791 4.85 -21.09 46.94
N VAL A 792 6.10 -21.34 47.35
CA VAL A 792 7.26 -21.84 46.60
C VAL A 792 8.15 -20.82 45.87
N GLU A 793 9.36 -20.70 46.42
CA GLU A 793 10.57 -20.19 45.78
C GLU A 793 10.84 -20.92 44.45
N GLY A 794 10.88 -20.18 43.34
CA GLY A 794 11.38 -20.73 42.08
C GLY A 794 10.92 -19.98 40.84
N ALA A 795 11.43 -18.76 40.63
CA ALA A 795 11.74 -18.16 39.31
C ALA A 795 11.98 -16.65 39.48
N ALA A 796 13.24 -16.28 39.68
CA ALA A 796 13.76 -14.95 39.34
C ALA A 796 14.21 -14.96 37.86
#